data_AF-A0AAN9A940-F1
#
_entry.id   AF-A0AAN9A940-F1
#
_cell.length_a   1.000
_cell.length_b   1.000
_cell.length_c   1.000
_cell.angle_alpha   90.00
_cell.angle_beta   90.00
_cell.angle_gamma   90.00
#
_symmetry.space_group_name_H-M   'P 1'
#
loop_
_entity.id
_entity.type
_entity.pdbx_description
1 polymer ?
#
loop_
_entity_poly.entity_id
_entity_poly.type
_entity_poly.pdbx_seq_one_letter_code
_entity_poly.pdbx_strand_id
1 'polypeptide(L)'
;MASPTVEKMMKAFQANLGSEKFKWLMAQFHGTKTIDAMFKTMWETEDAHQSLNPSLIPSGKSENEAKYYLLEGDRYLKEKCLNKALEQYTLCIMNAPQPPVGSSCSEHEKLISDGTHPRTLNDYTLLATAYAKRSAVLLQLEKIEEGLNDIDLALANGYPDSKGDLEYMKLKYTPSNNNTVLNGEILRDTKSSIQMSVNKNIQKVPKLTDPDPSLPSLSKSVRVAYSKDKGKHIIAERDINPGEIIGVERSITGCLAVVNLPSYCSSCYRSCLAPLPCPECSMVVFCSEACITEAMKGDHWLECSLLPTMVSMGMQPVFSVAFKLLKRFSCAQWRSSIQNQEDLNTGGQIREIGSEEVKDFYSVLHLATNKELRPSGDLYVKCIIAFMQTKLLQQTGRYFINEKEESISPSKEDLLFTGQLLFSYLLKISCNGFTLVEFQCSRKFSEMKKKIIGSGIFPTLCLLNHSCHPNAEPYTYGRFQVLRASRPISAGSEVHEGYCRGFYLQPKAARQTSLLKIFQFECSCEACDAGWPTYPELPNTLQFKCIDCMGPVNDLAPMCMKCFLDYERKDCEPNKQILIDRWWDTVKMVRKAFVNSQTIASKMMSGDAATEEDLSTICEAISLLEKHVTFPCHPLWDAHDALDLYFHQERESGN
;
A
#
# COMPACT_ATOMS: atom_id res chain seq x y z
N MET A 1 7.67 -9.52 27.91
CA MET A 1 7.91 -10.84 27.26
C MET A 1 7.25 -10.80 25.90
N ALA A 2 7.93 -11.20 24.83
CA ALA A 2 7.35 -11.24 23.48
C ALA A 2 6.37 -12.42 23.36
N SER A 3 5.23 -12.21 22.69
CA SER A 3 4.30 -13.28 22.35
C SER A 3 4.95 -14.20 21.30
N PRO A 4 4.80 -15.54 21.37
CA PRO A 4 5.33 -16.44 20.37
C PRO A 4 4.80 -16.11 18.96
N THR A 5 5.65 -16.30 17.94
CA THR A 5 5.22 -16.17 16.53
C THR A 5 4.13 -17.20 16.18
N VAL A 6 3.25 -16.89 15.23
CA VAL A 6 2.21 -17.82 14.74
C VAL A 6 2.79 -19.20 14.40
N GLU A 7 3.94 -19.25 13.71
CA GLU A 7 4.59 -20.52 13.36
C GLU A 7 4.96 -21.37 14.58
N LYS A 8 5.48 -20.75 15.64
CA LYS A 8 5.81 -21.44 16.90
C LYS A 8 4.56 -21.96 17.60
N MET A 9 3.49 -21.17 17.64
CA MET A 9 2.20 -21.59 18.22
C MET A 9 1.60 -22.75 17.43
N MET A 10 1.66 -22.72 16.09
CA MET A 10 1.21 -23.81 15.23
C MET A 10 2.01 -25.10 15.45
N LYS A 11 3.34 -25.01 15.56
CA LYS A 11 4.19 -26.18 15.85
C LYS A 11 3.87 -26.78 17.22
N ALA A 12 3.67 -25.95 18.24
CA ALA A 12 3.28 -26.40 19.58
C ALA A 12 1.89 -27.08 19.54
N PHE A 13 0.93 -26.49 18.85
CA PHE A 13 -0.41 -27.07 18.68
C PHE A 13 -0.36 -28.43 17.97
N GLN A 14 0.40 -28.55 16.89
CA GLN A 14 0.58 -29.81 16.18
C GLN A 14 1.23 -30.87 17.08
N ALA A 15 2.22 -30.49 17.89
CA ALA A 15 2.85 -31.39 18.84
C ALA A 15 1.88 -31.87 19.94
N ASN A 16 1.06 -30.97 20.48
CA ASN A 16 0.08 -31.27 21.52
C ASN A 16 -1.05 -32.20 21.02
N LEU A 17 -1.51 -32.00 19.78
CA LEU A 17 -2.52 -32.86 19.16
C LEU A 17 -2.04 -34.32 18.98
N GLY A 18 -0.75 -34.50 18.67
CA GLY A 18 -0.23 -35.78 18.21
C GLY A 18 -0.60 -36.09 16.76
N SER A 19 0.11 -37.06 16.15
CA SER A 19 0.08 -37.32 14.71
C SER A 19 -1.30 -37.71 14.18
N GLU A 20 -2.02 -38.61 14.86
CA GLU A 20 -3.29 -39.15 14.38
C GLU A 20 -4.43 -38.12 14.46
N LYS A 21 -4.57 -37.39 15.58
CA LYS A 21 -5.55 -36.29 15.68
C LYS A 21 -5.23 -35.17 14.70
N PHE A 22 -3.96 -34.85 14.49
CA PHE A 22 -3.55 -33.83 13.52
C PHE A 22 -3.94 -34.23 12.09
N LYS A 23 -3.71 -35.49 11.68
CA LYS A 23 -4.17 -35.99 10.37
C LYS A 23 -5.69 -35.87 10.21
N TRP A 24 -6.46 -36.27 11.24
CA TRP A 24 -7.92 -36.14 11.22
C TRP A 24 -8.37 -34.69 11.10
N LEU A 25 -7.75 -33.78 11.86
CA LEU A 25 -8.06 -32.36 11.83
C LEU A 25 -7.75 -31.77 10.44
N MET A 26 -6.58 -32.08 9.88
CA MET A 26 -6.19 -31.62 8.54
C MET A 26 -7.17 -32.07 7.45
N ALA A 27 -7.76 -33.27 7.57
CA ALA A 27 -8.77 -33.76 6.63
C ALA A 27 -10.08 -32.95 6.65
N GLN A 28 -10.31 -32.12 7.68
CA GLN A 28 -11.46 -31.22 7.73
C GLN A 28 -11.25 -29.94 6.90
N PHE A 29 -10.01 -29.63 6.50
CA PHE A 29 -9.67 -28.48 5.69
C PHE A 29 -9.59 -28.88 4.23
N HIS A 30 -10.68 -28.72 3.50
CA HIS A 30 -10.75 -29.01 2.08
C HIS A 30 -11.65 -28.00 1.39
N GLY A 31 -11.37 -27.72 0.10
CA GLY A 31 -12.13 -26.78 -0.71
C GLY A 31 -13.63 -26.98 -0.56
N THR A 32 -14.12 -28.21 -0.66
CA THR A 32 -15.55 -28.57 -0.61
C THR A 32 -16.25 -28.39 0.74
N LYS A 33 -15.51 -28.09 1.82
CA LYS A 33 -16.10 -27.85 3.15
C LYS A 33 -16.53 -26.38 3.27
N THR A 34 -17.56 -26.12 4.07
CA THR A 34 -17.99 -24.74 4.36
C THR A 34 -17.01 -24.08 5.33
N ILE A 35 -16.92 -22.74 5.25
CA ILE A 35 -16.14 -21.94 6.20
C ILE A 35 -16.59 -22.19 7.64
N ASP A 36 -17.90 -22.28 7.86
CA ASP A 36 -18.52 -22.61 9.14
C ASP A 36 -18.04 -23.95 9.68
N ALA A 37 -18.14 -25.03 8.90
CA ALA A 37 -17.74 -26.36 9.33
C ALA A 37 -16.24 -26.38 9.72
N MET A 38 -15.38 -25.81 8.88
CA MET A 38 -13.94 -25.75 9.16
C MET A 38 -13.63 -24.97 10.43
N PHE A 39 -14.19 -23.77 10.58
CA PHE A 39 -13.92 -22.93 11.75
C PHE A 39 -14.51 -23.53 13.03
N LYS A 40 -15.73 -24.07 12.96
CA LYS A 40 -16.39 -24.72 14.10
C LYS A 40 -15.59 -25.92 14.58
N THR A 41 -15.11 -26.78 13.68
CA THR A 41 -14.21 -27.89 14.05
C THR A 41 -12.97 -27.40 14.79
N MET A 42 -12.29 -26.36 14.27
CA MET A 42 -11.13 -25.78 14.95
C MET A 42 -11.50 -25.21 16.32
N TRP A 43 -12.63 -24.50 16.42
CA TRP A 43 -13.10 -23.91 17.66
C TRP A 43 -13.51 -24.94 18.72
N GLU A 44 -14.03 -26.10 18.32
CA GLU A 44 -14.42 -27.19 19.23
C GLU A 44 -13.22 -28.08 19.63
N THR A 45 -12.03 -27.84 19.07
CA THR A 45 -10.81 -28.55 19.44
C THR A 45 -10.20 -27.96 20.71
N GLU A 46 -10.28 -28.67 21.83
CA GLU A 46 -9.79 -28.21 23.13
C GLU A 46 -8.30 -27.83 23.11
N ASP A 47 -7.46 -28.65 22.47
CA ASP A 47 -6.02 -28.43 22.29
C ASP A 47 -5.71 -27.08 21.61
N ALA A 48 -6.61 -26.57 20.76
CA ALA A 48 -6.47 -25.29 20.07
C ALA A 48 -6.62 -24.12 21.05
N HIS A 49 -7.54 -24.20 22.02
CA HIS A 49 -7.70 -23.17 23.05
C HIS A 49 -6.51 -23.09 24.00
N GLN A 50 -5.81 -24.20 24.21
CA GLN A 50 -4.59 -24.25 25.02
C GLN A 50 -3.38 -23.70 24.26
N SER A 51 -3.25 -24.04 22.98
CA SER A 51 -2.02 -23.80 22.20
C SER A 51 -2.05 -22.53 21.34
N LEU A 52 -3.24 -22.08 20.92
CA LEU A 52 -3.44 -20.98 19.97
C LEU A 52 -4.07 -19.74 20.62
N ASN A 53 -3.89 -19.57 21.93
CA ASN A 53 -4.41 -18.43 22.70
C ASN A 53 -3.28 -17.44 23.04
N PRO A 54 -3.09 -16.36 22.25
CA PRO A 54 -2.02 -15.40 22.49
C PRO A 54 -2.24 -14.61 23.78
N SER A 55 -1.14 -14.28 24.46
CA SER A 55 -1.14 -13.36 25.61
C SER A 55 -0.93 -11.93 25.13
N LEU A 56 -1.71 -10.99 25.68
CA LEU A 56 -1.57 -9.58 25.33
C LEU A 56 -0.23 -9.03 25.80
N ILE A 57 0.46 -8.37 24.89
CA ILE A 57 1.63 -7.53 25.17
C ILE A 57 1.11 -6.13 25.51
N PRO A 58 1.51 -5.55 26.65
CA PRO A 58 1.10 -4.20 27.01
C PRO A 58 1.45 -3.20 25.90
N SER A 59 0.44 -2.46 25.45
CA SER A 59 0.63 -1.26 24.62
C SER A 59 0.95 -0.10 25.55
N GLY A 60 2.14 0.49 25.43
CA GLY A 60 2.47 1.62 26.29
C GLY A 60 3.78 2.29 25.94
N LYS A 61 3.93 3.47 26.51
CA LYS A 61 5.13 4.31 26.42
C LYS A 61 6.06 3.99 27.58
N SER A 62 7.36 3.98 27.32
CA SER A 62 8.41 3.63 28.27
C SER A 62 9.45 4.73 28.32
N GLU A 63 9.50 5.45 29.43
CA GLU A 63 10.50 6.51 29.63
C GLU A 63 11.94 5.95 29.56
N ASN A 64 12.14 4.70 30.00
CA ASN A 64 13.45 4.05 29.93
C ASN A 64 13.85 3.76 28.47
N GLU A 65 12.94 3.26 27.64
CA GLU A 65 13.20 3.06 26.20
C GLU A 65 13.40 4.40 25.50
N ALA A 66 12.60 5.41 25.83
CA ALA A 66 12.77 6.76 25.29
C ALA A 66 14.16 7.34 25.63
N LYS A 67 14.63 7.20 26.87
CA LYS A 67 15.99 7.63 27.27
C LYS A 67 17.08 6.89 26.50
N TYR A 68 16.92 5.59 26.29
CA TYR A 68 17.86 4.81 25.47
C TYR A 68 17.96 5.38 24.04
N TYR A 69 16.83 5.62 23.38
CA TYR A 69 16.80 6.18 22.03
C TYR A 69 17.35 7.61 21.96
N LEU A 70 17.15 8.43 22.99
CA LEU A 70 17.76 9.75 23.07
C LEU A 70 19.29 9.67 23.06
N LEU A 71 19.86 8.77 23.86
CA LEU A 71 21.31 8.56 23.96
C LEU A 71 21.89 8.01 22.64
N GLU A 72 21.21 7.08 21.99
CA GLU A 72 21.62 6.57 20.67
C GLU A 72 21.53 7.65 19.59
N GLY A 73 20.50 8.50 19.62
CA GLY A 73 20.40 9.67 18.76
C GLY A 73 21.58 10.62 18.94
N ASP A 74 21.95 10.92 20.18
CA ASP A 74 23.12 11.75 20.50
C ASP A 74 24.43 11.16 20.01
N ARG A 75 24.58 9.83 20.11
CA ARG A 75 25.74 9.12 19.58
C ARG A 75 25.83 9.27 18.07
N TYR A 76 24.75 9.00 17.33
CA TYR A 76 24.73 9.14 15.88
C TYR A 76 24.90 10.58 15.40
N LEU A 77 24.38 11.56 16.15
CA LEU A 77 24.57 12.98 15.84
C LEU A 77 26.05 13.37 15.96
N LYS A 78 26.75 12.92 17.01
CA LYS A 78 28.21 13.11 17.14
C LYS A 78 29.01 12.45 16.02
N GLU A 79 28.55 11.28 15.56
CA GLU A 79 29.12 10.55 14.41
C GLU A 79 28.73 11.17 13.05
N LYS A 80 27.97 12.27 13.02
CA LYS A 80 27.44 12.92 11.80
C LYS A 80 26.57 12.00 10.93
N CYS A 81 25.98 10.97 11.53
CA CYS A 81 25.03 10.07 10.89
C CYS A 81 23.60 10.61 11.04
N LEU A 82 23.29 11.73 10.35
CA LEU A 82 22.06 12.50 10.53
C LEU A 82 20.77 11.66 10.37
N ASN A 83 20.68 10.82 9.34
CA ASN A 83 19.50 9.97 9.12
C ASN A 83 19.26 8.97 10.26
N LYS A 84 20.34 8.40 10.82
CA LYS A 84 20.23 7.49 11.98
C LYS A 84 19.86 8.26 13.24
N ALA A 85 20.44 9.46 13.44
CA ALA A 85 20.06 10.32 14.56
C ALA A 85 18.57 10.69 14.50
N LEU A 86 18.07 11.06 13.32
CA LEU A 86 16.65 11.37 13.08
C LEU A 86 15.74 10.18 13.42
N GLU A 87 16.10 8.96 13.01
CA GLU A 87 15.38 7.73 13.33
C GLU A 87 15.34 7.50 14.85
N GLN A 88 16.48 7.61 15.53
CA GLN A 88 16.54 7.39 16.99
C GLN A 88 15.75 8.46 17.76
N TYR A 89 15.83 9.74 17.39
CA TYR A 89 15.02 10.76 18.05
C TYR A 89 13.51 10.57 17.79
N THR A 90 13.13 10.04 16.62
CA THR A 90 11.72 9.66 16.36
C THR A 90 11.28 8.50 17.27
N LEU A 91 12.10 7.46 17.43
CA LEU A 91 11.82 6.37 18.37
C LEU A 91 11.76 6.86 19.82
N CYS A 92 12.58 7.84 20.20
CA CYS A 92 12.51 8.49 21.51
C CYS A 92 11.13 9.14 21.72
N ILE A 93 10.67 9.96 20.77
CA ILE A 93 9.36 10.63 20.81
C ILE A 93 8.21 9.61 20.87
N MET A 94 8.29 8.53 20.10
CA MET A 94 7.28 7.45 20.11
C MET A 94 7.14 6.77 21.47
N ASN A 95 8.24 6.61 22.20
CA ASN A 95 8.26 5.93 23.50
C ASN A 95 8.09 6.88 24.69
N ALA A 96 8.33 8.18 24.51
CA ALA A 96 8.19 9.15 25.59
C ALA A 96 6.72 9.33 25.99
N PRO A 97 6.39 9.43 27.29
CA PRO A 97 5.05 9.79 27.76
C PRO A 97 4.53 11.06 27.07
N GLN A 98 3.26 11.05 26.65
CA GLN A 98 2.65 12.18 25.94
C GLN A 98 1.73 12.98 26.87
N PRO A 99 1.54 14.28 26.62
CA PRO A 99 0.50 15.04 27.30
C PRO A 99 -0.88 14.45 26.99
N PRO A 100 -1.83 14.47 27.95
CA PRO A 100 -3.20 14.05 27.68
C PRO A 100 -3.79 14.91 26.57
N VAL A 101 -4.35 14.28 25.55
CA VAL A 101 -4.92 14.97 24.39
C VAL A 101 -6.23 15.61 24.81
N GLY A 102 -6.30 16.95 24.78
CA GLY A 102 -7.55 17.67 24.97
C GLY A 102 -8.55 17.35 23.86
N SER A 103 -9.75 16.92 24.23
CA SER A 103 -10.97 16.80 23.41
C SER A 103 -10.95 15.84 22.21
N SER A 104 -11.33 14.56 22.42
CA SER A 104 -12.27 13.85 21.53
C SER A 104 -12.73 12.46 22.01
N CYS A 105 -12.22 11.92 23.12
CA CYS A 105 -12.62 10.59 23.60
C CYS A 105 -13.22 10.73 25.00
N SER A 106 -14.54 10.61 25.12
CA SER A 106 -15.31 10.77 26.37
C SER A 106 -14.91 9.78 27.48
N GLU A 107 -14.29 8.65 27.13
CA GLU A 107 -13.68 7.73 28.11
C GLU A 107 -12.37 8.25 28.72
N HIS A 108 -11.65 9.12 28.00
CA HIS A 108 -10.42 9.73 28.50
C HIS A 108 -10.70 10.76 29.60
N GLU A 109 -11.82 11.47 29.52
CA GLU A 109 -12.26 12.39 30.59
C GLU A 109 -12.64 11.65 31.88
N LYS A 110 -13.17 10.43 31.80
CA LYS A 110 -13.51 9.61 32.98
C LYS A 110 -12.28 9.08 33.74
N LEU A 111 -11.17 8.84 33.05
CA LEU A 111 -9.91 8.45 33.71
C LEU A 111 -9.22 9.63 34.42
N ILE A 112 -9.54 10.87 34.01
CA ILE A 112 -8.98 12.10 34.60
C ILE A 112 -9.75 12.50 35.87
N SER A 113 -11.05 12.17 35.98
CA SER A 113 -11.87 12.54 37.15
C SER A 113 -11.52 11.80 38.45
N ASP A 114 -10.75 10.71 38.40
CA ASP A 114 -10.34 9.94 39.59
C ASP A 114 -9.09 10.50 40.30
N GLY A 115 -8.53 11.62 39.84
CA GLY A 115 -7.57 12.41 40.62
C GLY A 115 -6.24 11.71 40.97
N THR A 116 -5.91 10.58 40.35
CA THR A 116 -4.72 9.76 40.69
C THR A 116 -3.44 10.17 39.98
N HIS A 117 -3.45 11.16 39.08
CA HIS A 117 -2.20 11.70 38.49
C HIS A 117 -2.34 13.15 37.98
N PRO A 118 -2.09 14.18 38.82
CA PRO A 118 -1.88 15.53 38.32
C PRO A 118 -0.46 15.62 37.76
N ARG A 119 -0.28 15.36 36.46
CA ARG A 119 1.02 15.56 35.79
C ARG A 119 1.23 17.05 35.48
N THR A 120 2.37 17.59 35.85
CA THR A 120 2.77 19.00 35.61
C THR A 120 3.53 19.13 34.28
N LEU A 121 3.68 20.34 33.74
CA LEU A 121 4.46 20.57 32.51
C LEU A 121 5.90 20.00 32.57
N ASN A 122 6.48 19.88 33.76
CA ASN A 122 7.82 19.29 33.96
C ASN A 122 7.90 17.79 33.63
N ASP A 123 6.76 17.08 33.57
CA ASP A 123 6.72 15.64 33.34
C ASP A 123 7.01 15.24 31.87
N TYR A 124 7.10 16.23 30.97
CA TYR A 124 7.35 16.02 29.53
C TYR A 124 8.72 16.51 29.07
N THR A 125 9.64 16.81 30.00
CA THR A 125 10.98 17.32 29.70
C THR A 125 11.74 16.42 28.72
N LEU A 126 11.61 15.09 28.83
CA LEU A 126 12.24 14.14 27.91
C LEU A 126 11.68 14.27 26.48
N LEU A 127 10.36 14.36 26.34
CA LEU A 127 9.66 14.55 25.08
C LEU A 127 10.06 15.88 24.42
N ALA A 128 10.04 16.96 25.20
CA ALA A 128 10.45 18.30 24.77
C ALA A 128 11.90 18.31 24.29
N THR A 129 12.80 17.64 25.02
CA THR A 129 14.21 17.49 24.63
C THR A 129 14.35 16.72 23.32
N ALA A 130 13.58 15.64 23.13
CA ALA A 130 13.64 14.84 21.92
C ALA A 130 13.19 15.64 20.69
N TYR A 131 12.11 16.43 20.80
CA TYR A 131 11.68 17.35 19.73
C TYR A 131 12.75 18.40 19.42
N ALA A 132 13.34 19.04 20.45
CA ALA A 132 14.41 20.01 20.25
C ALA A 132 15.61 19.40 19.49
N LYS A 133 16.03 18.19 19.87
CA LYS A 133 17.15 17.51 19.19
C LYS A 133 16.80 17.07 17.77
N ARG A 134 15.58 16.57 17.55
CA ARG A 134 15.11 16.20 16.21
C ARG A 134 15.04 17.42 15.29
N SER A 135 14.58 18.57 15.80
CA SER A 135 14.59 19.84 15.05
C SER A 135 15.99 20.22 14.55
N ALA A 136 17.01 20.10 15.41
CA ALA A 136 18.38 20.43 15.06
C ALA A 136 18.94 19.53 13.94
N VAL A 137 18.52 18.25 13.90
CA VAL A 137 18.88 17.33 12.82
C VAL A 137 18.13 17.67 11.53
N LEU A 138 16.83 17.96 11.61
CA LEU A 138 16.00 18.34 10.46
C LEU A 138 16.52 19.61 9.78
N LEU A 139 16.89 20.63 10.56
CA LEU A 139 17.49 21.85 10.02
C LEU A 139 18.85 21.61 9.35
N GLN A 140 19.66 20.68 9.87
CA GLN A 140 20.92 20.26 9.20
C GLN A 140 20.69 19.46 7.92
N LEU A 141 19.53 18.81 7.79
CA LEU A 141 19.09 18.10 6.58
C LEU A 141 18.35 19.02 5.60
N GLU A 142 18.31 20.33 5.85
CA GLU A 142 17.58 21.33 5.06
C GLU A 142 16.06 21.11 5.02
N LYS A 143 15.52 20.44 6.05
CA LYS A 143 14.10 20.14 6.24
C LYS A 143 13.48 21.17 7.17
N ILE A 144 13.38 22.39 6.63
CA ILE A 144 13.11 23.61 7.40
C ILE A 144 11.71 23.58 8.03
N GLU A 145 10.68 23.24 7.27
CA GLU A 145 9.28 23.22 7.75
C GLU A 145 9.12 22.22 8.91
N GLU A 146 9.64 21.01 8.75
CA GLU A 146 9.61 19.98 9.79
C GLU A 146 10.42 20.38 11.02
N GLY A 147 11.59 20.99 10.84
CA GLY A 147 12.42 21.49 11.92
C GLY A 147 11.73 22.58 12.74
N LEU A 148 11.06 23.52 12.08
CA LEU A 148 10.29 24.59 12.74
C LEU A 148 9.10 24.02 13.53
N ASN A 149 8.37 23.04 12.97
CA ASN A 149 7.28 22.37 13.66
C ASN A 149 7.76 21.66 14.94
N ASP A 150 8.91 21.00 14.89
CA ASP A 150 9.50 20.35 16.06
C ASP A 150 9.97 21.35 17.13
N ILE A 151 10.46 22.53 16.74
CA ILE A 151 10.75 23.61 17.70
C ILE A 151 9.49 24.01 18.46
N ASP A 152 8.37 24.17 17.76
CA ASP A 152 7.10 24.54 18.38
C ASP A 152 6.60 23.46 19.35
N LEU A 153 6.72 22.20 18.97
CA LEU A 153 6.40 21.07 19.84
C LEU A 153 7.33 21.00 21.06
N ALA A 154 8.62 21.30 20.91
CA ALA A 154 9.57 21.33 22.02
C ALA A 154 9.19 22.41 23.04
N LEU A 155 8.94 23.65 22.58
CA LEU A 155 8.55 24.77 23.44
C LEU A 155 7.20 24.53 24.12
N ALA A 156 6.21 24.01 23.38
CA ALA A 156 4.88 23.69 23.92
C ALA A 156 4.92 22.61 25.02
N ASN A 157 5.91 21.70 24.98
CA ASN A 157 6.10 20.66 25.98
C ASN A 157 7.10 21.05 27.09
N GLY A 158 7.45 22.33 27.21
CA GLY A 158 8.24 22.86 28.34
C GLY A 158 9.76 22.72 28.18
N TYR A 159 10.29 22.72 26.94
CA TYR A 159 11.74 22.76 26.75
C TYR A 159 12.36 24.01 27.41
N PRO A 160 13.46 23.88 28.18
CA PRO A 160 14.05 25.00 28.92
C PRO A 160 14.86 25.93 27.99
N ASP A 161 14.17 26.80 27.25
CA ASP A 161 14.79 27.76 26.32
C ASP A 161 15.18 29.09 26.98
N SER A 162 15.81 29.03 28.16
CA SER A 162 16.19 30.23 28.94
C SER A 162 17.14 31.20 28.21
N LYS A 163 17.85 30.71 27.18
CA LYS A 163 18.76 31.51 26.34
C LYS A 163 18.12 31.99 25.04
N GLY A 164 16.88 31.56 24.74
CA GLY A 164 16.19 31.87 23.49
C GLY A 164 16.85 31.24 22.26
N ASP A 165 17.56 30.11 22.42
CA ASP A 165 18.28 29.45 21.33
C ASP A 165 17.28 28.87 20.30
N LEU A 166 16.20 28.23 20.76
CA LEU A 166 15.16 27.68 19.89
C LEU A 166 14.31 28.80 19.27
N GLU A 167 13.93 29.80 20.06
CA GLU A 167 13.22 30.99 19.56
C GLU A 167 14.04 31.72 18.48
N TYR A 168 15.34 31.89 18.69
CA TYR A 168 16.25 32.47 17.69
C TYR A 168 16.30 31.62 16.41
N MET A 169 16.42 30.30 16.53
CA MET A 169 16.42 29.40 15.37
C MET A 169 15.08 29.49 14.62
N LYS A 170 13.95 29.58 15.32
CA LYS A 170 12.64 29.81 14.69
C LYS A 170 12.63 31.10 13.87
N LEU A 171 13.10 32.21 14.45
CA LEU A 171 13.20 33.49 13.75
C LEU A 171 14.12 33.44 12.52
N LYS A 172 15.30 32.80 12.66
CA LYS A 172 16.30 32.68 11.60
C LYS A 172 15.78 31.92 10.36
N TYR A 173 14.96 30.88 10.57
CA TYR A 173 14.49 30.00 9.51
C TYR A 173 13.06 30.29 9.02
N THR A 174 12.33 31.19 9.69
CA THR A 174 11.00 31.63 9.22
C THR A 174 11.17 32.54 7.99
N PRO A 175 10.53 32.24 6.85
CA PRO A 175 10.59 33.10 5.66
C PRO A 175 10.05 34.49 6.00
N SER A 176 10.90 35.52 5.94
CA SER A 176 10.49 36.89 6.18
C SER A 176 9.64 37.40 5.00
N ASN A 177 8.33 37.58 5.20
CA ASN A 177 7.65 38.65 4.48
C ASN A 177 8.13 39.95 5.16
N ASN A 178 9.07 40.66 4.53
CA ASN A 178 9.57 42.00 4.88
C ASN A 178 9.15 42.51 6.27
N ASN A 179 9.98 42.31 7.29
CA ASN A 179 10.10 43.28 8.36
C ASN A 179 11.51 43.25 8.94
N THR A 180 12.12 44.42 8.90
CA THR A 180 13.39 44.86 9.45
C THR A 180 13.57 44.41 10.89
N VAL A 181 14.68 43.72 11.18
CA VAL A 181 15.22 43.66 12.54
C VAL A 181 15.73 45.06 12.87
N LEU A 182 14.98 45.81 13.66
CA LEU A 182 15.46 47.01 14.33
C LEU A 182 15.23 46.86 15.84
N ASN A 183 16.35 46.81 16.56
CA ASN A 183 16.49 47.10 17.98
C ASN A 183 15.69 46.25 18.99
N GLY A 184 15.99 44.96 19.06
CA GLY A 184 16.18 44.29 20.36
C GLY A 184 15.03 44.22 21.37
N GLU A 185 13.77 44.48 21.00
CA GLU A 185 12.63 44.35 21.92
C GLU A 185 11.60 43.34 21.41
N ILE A 186 11.45 42.26 22.18
CA ILE A 186 10.50 41.17 21.94
C ILE A 186 9.10 41.63 22.40
N LEU A 187 8.24 42.01 21.46
CA LEU A 187 6.81 42.19 21.73
C LEU A 187 6.13 40.81 21.83
N ARG A 188 5.79 40.42 23.06
CA ARG A 188 4.98 39.22 23.34
C ARG A 188 3.53 39.51 22.96
N ASP A 189 3.07 38.99 21.83
CA ASP A 189 1.64 38.89 21.56
C ASP A 189 1.13 37.51 21.99
N THR A 190 0.81 37.40 23.29
CA THR A 190 0.17 36.24 23.89
C THR A 190 -1.31 36.21 23.52
N LYS A 191 -1.63 35.76 22.29
CA LYS A 191 -2.92 35.14 21.89
C LYS A 191 -2.93 34.87 20.39
N SER A 192 -2.10 33.94 19.94
CA SER A 192 -2.31 33.23 18.68
C SER A 192 -2.66 31.80 19.05
N SER A 193 -3.92 31.41 18.86
CA SER A 193 -4.29 30.00 18.80
C SER A 193 -3.29 29.28 17.90
N ILE A 194 -2.61 28.26 18.41
CA ILE A 194 -1.64 27.44 17.67
C ILE A 194 -2.42 26.72 16.57
N GLN A 195 -2.62 27.35 15.42
CA GLN A 195 -2.89 26.63 14.18
C GLN A 195 -1.54 26.12 13.72
N MET A 196 -1.21 24.89 14.12
CA MET A 196 -0.12 24.13 13.52
C MET A 196 -0.25 24.24 12.00
N SER A 197 0.78 24.79 11.35
CA SER A 197 0.83 24.89 9.91
C SER A 197 0.66 23.50 9.31
N VAL A 198 -0.45 23.31 8.59
CA VAL A 198 -0.73 22.11 7.81
C VAL A 198 0.46 21.87 6.89
N ASN A 199 1.13 20.74 7.09
CA ASN A 199 2.25 20.25 6.28
C ASN A 199 1.91 20.45 4.80
N LYS A 200 2.56 21.39 4.11
CA LYS A 200 2.16 21.80 2.74
C LYS A 200 2.64 20.84 1.64
N ASN A 201 3.54 19.91 1.96
CA ASN A 201 4.02 18.86 1.05
C ASN A 201 3.04 17.67 0.97
N ILE A 202 1.75 17.94 0.76
CA ILE A 202 0.76 16.90 0.51
C ILE A 202 0.90 16.49 -0.95
N GLN A 203 1.60 15.39 -1.22
CA GLN A 203 1.54 14.65 -2.49
C GLN A 203 0.09 14.65 -3.03
N LYS A 204 -0.14 15.33 -4.14
CA LYS A 204 -1.49 15.49 -4.69
C LYS A 204 -1.87 14.21 -5.40
N VAL A 205 -3.03 13.65 -5.08
CA VAL A 205 -3.53 12.47 -5.78
C VAL A 205 -4.11 12.94 -7.12
N PRO A 206 -3.66 12.40 -8.27
CA PRO A 206 -4.29 12.63 -9.55
C PRO A 206 -5.80 12.35 -9.49
N LYS A 207 -6.59 13.12 -10.23
CA LYS A 207 -8.04 12.97 -10.30
C LYS A 207 -8.46 12.43 -11.66
N LEU A 208 -9.52 11.63 -11.67
CA LEU A 208 -10.20 11.29 -12.91
C LEU A 208 -10.82 12.54 -13.53
N THR A 209 -10.64 12.70 -14.83
CA THR A 209 -11.24 13.79 -15.61
C THR A 209 -12.70 13.50 -15.96
N ASP A 210 -13.05 12.22 -16.09
CA ASP A 210 -14.36 11.74 -16.54
C ASP A 210 -14.87 10.54 -15.71
N PRO A 211 -15.06 10.68 -14.38
CA PRO A 211 -15.52 9.58 -13.55
C PRO A 211 -16.88 9.03 -14.01
N ASP A 212 -17.02 7.72 -14.01
CA ASP A 212 -18.28 7.05 -14.29
C ASP A 212 -19.30 7.33 -13.15
N PRO A 213 -20.53 7.78 -13.46
CA PRO A 213 -21.51 8.11 -12.43
C PRO A 213 -21.94 6.92 -11.56
N SER A 214 -21.89 5.69 -12.10
CA SER A 214 -22.25 4.46 -11.39
C SER A 214 -21.07 3.87 -10.61
N LEU A 215 -19.84 4.14 -11.04
CA LEU A 215 -18.62 3.68 -10.37
C LEU A 215 -17.54 4.77 -10.41
N PRO A 216 -17.60 5.78 -9.51
CA PRO A 216 -16.78 6.99 -9.59
C PRO A 216 -15.26 6.77 -9.45
N SER A 217 -14.84 5.58 -9.04
CA SER A 217 -13.44 5.14 -9.00
C SER A 217 -12.87 4.80 -10.38
N LEU A 218 -13.68 4.70 -11.44
CA LEU A 218 -13.26 4.44 -12.82
C LEU A 218 -13.64 5.59 -13.77
N SER A 219 -12.85 5.74 -14.83
CA SER A 219 -13.17 6.58 -15.99
C SER A 219 -14.30 5.96 -16.82
N LYS A 220 -15.08 6.79 -17.52
CA LYS A 220 -16.05 6.36 -18.56
C LYS A 220 -15.40 5.64 -19.74
N SER A 221 -14.06 5.69 -19.87
CA SER A 221 -13.32 4.94 -20.88
C SER A 221 -13.34 3.43 -20.66
N VAL A 222 -13.80 2.95 -19.49
CA VAL A 222 -13.91 1.53 -19.16
C VAL A 222 -15.26 1.20 -18.54
N ARG A 223 -15.61 -0.09 -18.53
CA ARG A 223 -16.76 -0.60 -17.78
C ARG A 223 -16.48 -1.97 -17.19
N VAL A 224 -17.29 -2.34 -16.19
CA VAL A 224 -17.35 -3.71 -15.68
C VAL A 224 -18.12 -4.59 -16.66
N ALA A 225 -17.51 -5.70 -17.05
CA ALA A 225 -18.09 -6.77 -17.84
C ALA A 225 -18.13 -8.07 -17.02
N TYR A 226 -18.85 -9.07 -17.51
CA TYR A 226 -18.87 -10.41 -16.93
C TYR A 226 -18.68 -11.45 -18.02
N SER A 227 -17.83 -12.44 -17.75
CA SER A 227 -17.76 -13.67 -18.53
C SER A 227 -17.73 -14.89 -17.60
N LYS A 228 -18.12 -16.05 -18.12
CA LYS A 228 -18.19 -17.28 -17.32
C LYS A 228 -16.81 -17.76 -16.85
N ASP A 229 -15.78 -17.53 -17.67
CA ASP A 229 -14.39 -17.95 -17.47
C ASP A 229 -13.61 -17.01 -16.57
N LYS A 230 -13.91 -15.69 -16.58
CA LYS A 230 -13.15 -14.67 -15.84
C LYS A 230 -13.93 -14.01 -14.69
N GLY A 231 -15.23 -14.28 -14.59
CA GLY A 231 -16.10 -13.56 -13.68
C GLY A 231 -16.23 -12.08 -14.09
N LYS A 232 -16.37 -11.20 -13.09
CA LYS A 232 -16.39 -9.76 -13.30
C LYS A 232 -14.98 -9.28 -13.67
N HIS A 233 -14.89 -8.48 -14.73
CA HIS A 233 -13.61 -7.94 -15.22
C HIS A 233 -13.82 -6.57 -15.85
N ILE A 234 -12.73 -5.83 -16.09
CA ILE A 234 -12.79 -4.47 -16.67
C ILE A 234 -12.42 -4.53 -18.15
N ILE A 235 -13.23 -3.89 -19.00
CA ILE A 235 -12.94 -3.75 -20.44
C ILE A 235 -12.97 -2.29 -20.86
N ALA A 236 -12.25 -1.97 -21.93
CA ALA A 236 -12.23 -0.64 -22.54
C ALA A 236 -13.49 -0.38 -23.40
N GLU A 237 -14.12 0.78 -23.23
CA GLU A 237 -15.25 1.27 -24.04
C GLU A 237 -14.78 2.02 -25.29
N ARG A 238 -13.56 2.55 -25.27
CA ARG A 238 -12.90 3.22 -26.38
C ARG A 238 -11.42 2.83 -26.42
N ASP A 239 -10.72 3.26 -27.45
CA ASP A 239 -9.26 3.21 -27.45
C ASP A 239 -8.71 4.11 -26.33
N ILE A 240 -7.75 3.59 -25.56
CA ILE A 240 -7.07 4.26 -24.44
C ILE A 240 -5.58 4.34 -24.76
N ASN A 241 -5.02 5.54 -24.66
CA ASN A 241 -3.61 5.80 -24.91
C ASN A 241 -2.76 5.51 -23.65
N PRO A 242 -1.47 5.17 -23.81
CA PRO A 242 -0.54 5.10 -22.68
C PRO A 242 -0.55 6.39 -21.86
N GLY A 243 -0.44 6.24 -20.54
CA GLY A 243 -0.41 7.30 -19.54
C GLY A 243 -1.76 7.83 -19.07
N GLU A 244 -2.86 7.54 -19.79
CA GLU A 244 -4.21 7.91 -19.37
C GLU A 244 -4.59 7.27 -18.04
N ILE A 245 -5.29 8.03 -17.18
CA ILE A 245 -5.78 7.55 -15.88
C ILE A 245 -7.09 6.79 -16.12
N ILE A 246 -7.09 5.50 -15.83
CA ILE A 246 -8.25 4.62 -15.96
C ILE A 246 -9.06 4.58 -14.67
N GLY A 247 -8.39 4.61 -13.51
CA GLY A 247 -9.04 4.51 -12.21
C GLY A 247 -8.28 5.21 -11.10
N VAL A 248 -9.02 5.75 -10.13
CA VAL A 248 -8.49 6.32 -8.90
C VAL A 248 -9.35 5.81 -7.75
N GLU A 249 -8.81 4.91 -6.94
CA GLU A 249 -9.55 4.31 -5.84
C GLU A 249 -8.84 4.56 -4.51
N ARG A 250 -9.61 4.99 -3.51
CA ARG A 250 -9.15 5.06 -2.12
C ARG A 250 -9.27 3.67 -1.50
N SER A 251 -8.25 3.25 -0.76
CA SER A 251 -8.29 2.02 0.01
C SER A 251 -9.43 2.09 1.03
N ILE A 252 -10.28 1.08 1.07
CA ILE A 252 -11.33 0.96 2.11
C ILE A 252 -10.67 0.84 3.48
N THR A 253 -9.65 -0.02 3.57
CA THR A 253 -8.74 -0.10 4.71
C THR A 253 -7.43 -0.74 4.27
N GLY A 254 -6.40 -0.61 5.11
CA GLY A 254 -5.05 -1.05 4.82
C GLY A 254 -4.19 -1.13 6.08
N CYS A 255 -3.03 -1.78 5.93
CA CYS A 255 -2.03 -1.92 6.97
C CYS A 255 -0.65 -1.64 6.42
N LEU A 256 0.14 -0.83 7.14
CA LEU A 256 1.55 -0.67 6.86
C LEU A 256 2.32 -1.95 7.20
N ALA A 257 3.42 -2.19 6.49
CA ALA A 257 4.41 -3.16 6.92
C ALA A 257 5.02 -2.71 8.26
N VAL A 258 5.28 -3.65 9.15
CA VAL A 258 5.77 -3.37 10.52
C VAL A 258 7.00 -2.45 10.53
N VAL A 259 7.94 -2.69 9.61
CA VAL A 259 9.17 -1.90 9.45
C VAL A 259 8.92 -0.43 9.08
N ASN A 260 7.73 -0.10 8.59
CA ASN A 260 7.35 1.25 8.16
C ASN A 260 6.49 1.98 9.19
N LEU A 261 5.99 1.31 10.24
CA LEU A 261 5.16 1.95 11.27
C LEU A 261 5.80 3.18 11.93
N PRO A 262 7.15 3.25 12.13
CA PRO A 262 7.80 4.44 12.69
C PRO A 262 7.97 5.61 11.72
N SER A 263 7.80 5.40 10.41
CA SER A 263 8.16 6.37 9.36
C SER A 263 7.05 6.67 8.36
N TYR A 264 5.88 6.03 8.49
CA TYR A 264 4.72 6.26 7.62
C TYR A 264 3.49 6.51 8.48
N CYS A 265 2.67 7.46 8.06
CA CYS A 265 1.43 7.78 8.75
C CYS A 265 0.50 6.57 8.72
N SER A 266 0.08 6.09 9.89
CA SER A 266 -0.83 4.94 10.00
C SER A 266 -2.28 5.25 9.61
N SER A 267 -2.60 6.52 9.31
CA SER A 267 -3.88 6.91 8.70
C SER A 267 -3.77 7.02 7.17
N CYS A 268 -2.85 7.87 6.66
CA CYS A 268 -2.78 8.19 5.23
C CYS A 268 -1.75 7.41 4.41
N TYR A 269 -0.93 6.59 5.06
CA TYR A 269 0.14 5.74 4.50
C TYR A 269 1.24 6.50 3.76
N ARG A 270 1.35 7.81 3.97
CA ARG A 270 2.44 8.61 3.42
C ARG A 270 3.65 8.57 4.34
N SER A 271 4.84 8.66 3.73
CA SER A 271 6.08 8.81 4.48
C SER A 271 6.04 10.09 5.31
N CYS A 272 6.63 10.03 6.49
CA CYS A 272 6.66 11.11 7.46
C CYS A 272 8.09 11.30 7.96
N LEU A 273 8.65 12.47 7.72
CA LEU A 273 10.01 12.77 8.14
C LEU A 273 10.08 13.14 9.64
N ALA A 274 9.14 13.96 10.11
CA ALA A 274 9.01 14.37 11.50
C ALA A 274 7.60 14.03 12.02
N PRO A 275 7.29 12.74 12.20
CA PRO A 275 5.94 12.34 12.54
C PRO A 275 5.59 12.63 14.01
N LEU A 276 4.29 12.69 14.27
CA LEU A 276 3.67 12.73 15.59
C LEU A 276 3.31 11.31 16.06
N PRO A 277 3.58 10.92 17.31
CA PRO A 277 3.31 9.57 17.79
C PRO A 277 1.83 9.37 18.16
N CYS A 278 1.39 8.11 18.25
CA CYS A 278 0.16 7.79 18.98
C CYS A 278 0.30 8.26 20.45
N PRO A 279 -0.76 8.82 21.07
CA PRO A 279 -0.72 9.22 22.48
C PRO A 279 -0.66 8.02 23.45
N GLU A 280 -1.18 6.85 23.04
CA GLU A 280 -1.29 5.67 23.90
C GLU A 280 -0.14 4.67 23.71
N CYS A 281 0.05 4.18 22.48
CA CYS A 281 1.07 3.19 22.18
C CYS A 281 2.35 3.82 21.61
N SER A 282 3.43 3.05 21.63
CA SER A 282 4.70 3.39 20.98
C SER A 282 4.86 2.77 19.58
N MET A 283 3.78 2.25 18.98
CA MET A 283 3.86 1.45 17.76
C MET A 283 3.75 2.25 16.47
N VAL A 284 2.92 3.30 16.44
CA VAL A 284 2.52 3.99 15.21
C VAL A 284 2.75 5.48 15.28
N VAL A 285 2.82 6.08 14.09
CA VAL A 285 2.99 7.51 13.93
C VAL A 285 2.02 8.10 12.90
N PHE A 286 1.90 9.43 12.89
CA PHE A 286 0.99 10.19 12.05
C PHE A 286 1.65 11.47 11.51
N CYS A 287 1.21 11.93 10.33
CA CYS A 287 1.75 13.15 9.72
C CYS A 287 1.15 14.45 10.29
N SER A 288 0.02 14.36 11.00
CA SER A 288 -0.74 15.52 11.49
C SER A 288 -1.73 15.13 12.59
N GLU A 289 -2.17 16.11 13.38
CA GLU A 289 -3.24 15.94 14.38
C GLU A 289 -4.56 15.48 13.76
N ALA A 290 -4.86 15.93 12.53
CA ALA A 290 -6.02 15.46 11.77
C ALA A 290 -5.95 13.94 11.53
N CYS A 291 -4.78 13.42 11.15
CA CYS A 291 -4.57 11.98 10.98
C CYS A 291 -4.59 11.21 12.31
N ILE A 292 -4.13 11.81 13.42
CA ILE A 292 -4.30 11.22 14.77
C ILE A 292 -5.79 11.11 15.08
N THR A 293 -6.53 12.20 14.91
CA THR A 293 -7.97 12.27 15.21
C THR A 293 -8.76 11.26 14.38
N GLU A 294 -8.49 11.17 13.07
CA GLU A 294 -9.10 10.17 12.18
C GLU A 294 -8.82 8.74 12.67
N ALA A 295 -7.56 8.45 13.01
CA ALA A 295 -7.16 7.11 13.43
C ALA A 295 -7.71 6.71 14.81
N MET A 296 -7.76 7.64 15.77
CA MET A 296 -8.31 7.39 17.11
C MET A 296 -9.84 7.33 17.11
N LYS A 297 -10.52 7.94 16.14
CA LYS A 297 -11.97 7.74 15.94
C LYS A 297 -12.30 6.45 15.18
N GLY A 298 -11.30 5.83 14.55
CA GLY A 298 -11.48 4.69 13.64
C GLY A 298 -10.58 3.51 13.95
N ASP A 299 -9.93 2.99 12.92
CA ASP A 299 -9.26 1.68 12.93
C ASP A 299 -8.20 1.52 14.02
N HIS A 300 -7.43 2.58 14.31
CA HIS A 300 -6.31 2.48 15.22
C HIS A 300 -6.77 2.32 16.68
N TRP A 301 -7.82 3.02 17.11
CA TRP A 301 -8.33 2.88 18.48
C TRP A 301 -8.67 1.42 18.83
N LEU A 302 -9.32 0.73 17.90
CA LEU A 302 -9.71 -0.66 18.07
C LEU A 302 -8.54 -1.65 17.91
N GLU A 303 -7.37 -1.23 17.43
CA GLU A 303 -6.17 -2.09 17.33
C GLU A 303 -5.05 -1.71 18.28
N CYS A 304 -5.07 -0.51 18.87
CA CYS A 304 -3.94 0.08 19.59
C CYS A 304 -3.38 -0.85 20.67
N SER A 305 -4.26 -1.46 21.47
CA SER A 305 -3.89 -2.42 22.53
C SER A 305 -3.47 -3.81 22.01
N LEU A 306 -3.84 -4.15 20.78
CA LEU A 306 -3.54 -5.44 20.17
C LEU A 306 -2.33 -5.42 19.25
N LEU A 307 -2.00 -4.27 18.70
CA LEU A 307 -0.97 -4.12 17.67
C LEU A 307 0.40 -4.65 18.11
N PRO A 308 0.92 -4.38 19.33
CA PRO A 308 2.17 -4.98 19.79
C PRO A 308 2.13 -6.52 19.76
N THR A 309 1.00 -7.10 20.16
CA THR A 309 0.78 -8.55 20.17
C THR A 309 0.75 -9.11 18.75
N MET A 310 -0.03 -8.50 17.85
CA MET A 310 -0.11 -8.91 16.43
C MET A 310 1.25 -8.83 15.73
N VAL A 311 2.02 -7.77 15.99
CA VAL A 311 3.38 -7.59 15.48
C VAL A 311 4.32 -8.66 16.02
N SER A 312 4.31 -8.93 17.33
CA SER A 312 5.14 -9.96 17.96
C SER A 312 4.82 -11.37 17.46
N MET A 313 3.56 -11.62 17.09
CA MET A 313 3.13 -12.87 16.48
C MET A 313 3.65 -13.03 15.04
N GLY A 314 4.21 -11.97 14.43
CA GLY A 314 4.66 -11.97 13.05
C GLY A 314 3.51 -11.93 12.04
N MET A 315 2.36 -11.36 12.42
CA MET A 315 1.22 -11.22 11.50
C MET A 315 1.61 -10.34 10.31
N GLN A 316 1.41 -10.87 9.10
CA GLN A 316 1.64 -10.12 7.87
C GLN A 316 0.57 -9.02 7.71
N PRO A 317 0.87 -7.90 7.00
CA PRO A 317 -0.08 -6.80 6.81
C PRO A 317 -1.42 -7.25 6.24
N VAL A 318 -1.39 -8.18 5.27
CA VAL A 318 -2.58 -8.80 4.65
C VAL A 318 -3.55 -9.42 5.67
N PHE A 319 -3.05 -10.02 6.76
CA PHE A 319 -3.89 -10.60 7.81
C PHE A 319 -4.44 -9.54 8.76
N SER A 320 -3.73 -8.43 8.91
CA SER A 320 -4.19 -7.29 9.72
C SER A 320 -5.29 -6.49 8.99
N VAL A 321 -5.30 -6.50 7.65
CA VAL A 321 -6.40 -5.90 6.85
C VAL A 321 -7.73 -6.61 7.12
N ALA A 322 -7.76 -7.94 7.17
CA ALA A 322 -8.98 -8.69 7.52
C ALA A 322 -9.50 -8.33 8.93
N PHE A 323 -8.58 -8.16 9.88
CA PHE A 323 -8.89 -7.73 11.23
C PHE A 323 -9.46 -6.30 11.28
N LYS A 324 -8.93 -5.37 10.48
CA LYS A 324 -9.48 -4.00 10.38
C LYS A 324 -10.87 -3.97 9.74
N LEU A 325 -11.07 -4.71 8.65
CA LEU A 325 -12.37 -4.81 7.98
C LEU A 325 -13.47 -5.30 8.94
N LEU A 326 -13.19 -6.35 9.70
CA LEU A 326 -14.12 -6.85 10.70
C LEU A 326 -14.52 -5.76 11.69
N LYS A 327 -13.55 -5.04 12.26
CA LYS A 327 -13.83 -4.08 13.34
C LYS A 327 -14.48 -2.78 12.87
N ARG A 328 -14.68 -2.60 11.56
CA ARG A 328 -15.41 -1.44 11.06
C ARG A 328 -16.83 -1.37 11.61
N PHE A 329 -17.41 -2.52 11.94
CA PHE A 329 -18.73 -2.65 12.55
C PHE A 329 -18.66 -3.51 13.80
N SER A 330 -19.58 -3.30 14.73
CA SER A 330 -19.73 -4.17 15.90
C SER A 330 -20.22 -5.56 15.50
N CYS A 331 -20.01 -6.55 16.38
CA CYS A 331 -20.52 -7.90 16.18
C CYS A 331 -22.04 -7.91 15.90
N ALA A 332 -22.81 -7.10 16.63
CA ALA A 332 -24.26 -6.98 16.46
C ALA A 332 -24.64 -6.41 15.08
N GLN A 333 -23.94 -5.37 14.61
CA GLN A 333 -24.17 -4.79 13.29
C GLN A 333 -23.91 -5.80 12.18
N TRP A 334 -22.80 -6.55 12.27
CA TRP A 334 -22.50 -7.60 11.30
C TRP A 334 -23.56 -8.69 11.28
N ARG A 335 -24.00 -9.19 12.44
CA ARG A 335 -25.06 -10.20 12.53
C ARG A 335 -26.40 -9.70 11.97
N SER A 336 -26.67 -8.40 12.06
CA SER A 336 -27.88 -7.82 11.45
C SER A 336 -27.80 -7.71 9.92
N SER A 337 -26.57 -7.60 9.38
CA SER A 337 -26.31 -7.41 7.94
C SER A 337 -26.18 -8.75 7.20
N ILE A 338 -25.58 -9.74 7.85
CA ILE A 338 -25.28 -11.07 7.30
C ILE A 338 -26.25 -12.07 7.93
N GLN A 339 -27.28 -12.44 7.19
CA GLN A 339 -28.38 -13.24 7.72
C GLN A 339 -28.16 -14.74 7.56
N ASN A 340 -27.32 -15.16 6.60
CA ASN A 340 -27.06 -16.58 6.34
C ASN A 340 -25.60 -16.85 5.93
N GLN A 341 -25.22 -18.14 5.87
CA GLN A 341 -23.85 -18.56 5.55
C GLN A 341 -23.47 -18.39 4.07
N GLU A 342 -24.46 -18.37 3.18
CA GLU A 342 -24.21 -18.17 1.74
C GLU A 342 -23.63 -16.77 1.53
N ASP A 343 -24.14 -15.77 2.26
CA ASP A 343 -23.65 -14.39 2.26
C ASP A 343 -22.15 -14.30 2.61
N LEU A 344 -21.65 -15.12 3.53
CA LEU A 344 -20.22 -15.16 3.90
C LEU A 344 -19.34 -15.76 2.80
N ASN A 345 -19.87 -16.69 2.01
CA ASN A 345 -19.13 -17.45 1.02
C ASN A 345 -19.11 -16.78 -0.36
N THR A 346 -20.26 -16.27 -0.80
CA THR A 346 -20.47 -15.74 -2.16
C THR A 346 -20.71 -14.23 -2.19
N GLY A 347 -20.87 -13.58 -1.03
CA GLY A 347 -21.36 -12.21 -0.97
C GLY A 347 -22.79 -12.13 -1.48
N GLY A 348 -23.68 -12.99 -0.99
CA GLY A 348 -25.10 -13.05 -1.38
C GLY A 348 -25.90 -11.76 -1.15
N GLN A 349 -27.15 -11.88 -0.69
CA GLN A 349 -27.99 -10.71 -0.42
C GLN A 349 -27.61 -10.07 0.91
N ILE A 350 -26.43 -9.44 0.94
CA ILE A 350 -25.95 -8.71 2.11
C ILE A 350 -26.81 -7.45 2.27
N ARG A 351 -27.43 -7.30 3.43
CA ARG A 351 -28.12 -6.06 3.76
C ARG A 351 -27.09 -4.99 4.09
N GLU A 352 -26.88 -4.08 3.17
CA GLU A 352 -26.02 -2.92 3.38
C GLU A 352 -26.68 -1.93 4.35
N ILE A 353 -26.00 -1.60 5.45
CA ILE A 353 -26.50 -0.68 6.47
C ILE A 353 -25.50 0.48 6.59
N GLY A 354 -25.97 1.72 6.46
CA GLY A 354 -25.16 2.92 6.66
C GLY A 354 -25.11 3.87 5.46
N SER A 355 -24.19 4.84 5.51
CA SER A 355 -23.90 5.76 4.41
C SER A 355 -23.21 5.05 3.24
N GLU A 356 -23.12 5.71 2.08
CA GLU A 356 -22.46 5.14 0.90
C GLU A 356 -21.01 4.70 1.17
N GLU A 357 -20.25 5.50 1.92
CA GLU A 357 -18.88 5.15 2.37
C GLU A 357 -18.82 3.89 3.24
N VAL A 358 -19.93 3.53 3.88
CA VAL A 358 -20.05 2.34 4.74
C VAL A 358 -20.47 1.13 3.88
N LYS A 359 -21.22 1.34 2.80
CA LYS A 359 -21.61 0.29 1.84
C LYS A 359 -20.41 -0.35 1.15
N ASP A 360 -19.39 0.46 0.85
CA ASP A 360 -18.14 -0.01 0.23
C ASP A 360 -17.50 -1.16 1.02
N PHE A 361 -17.59 -1.18 2.35
CA PHE A 361 -17.02 -2.27 3.16
C PHE A 361 -17.71 -3.63 2.93
N TYR A 362 -19.01 -3.62 2.59
CA TYR A 362 -19.74 -4.84 2.24
C TYR A 362 -19.33 -5.38 0.88
N SER A 363 -18.89 -4.52 -0.06
CA SER A 363 -18.43 -4.97 -1.39
C SER A 363 -17.25 -5.94 -1.32
N VAL A 364 -16.44 -5.88 -0.25
CA VAL A 364 -15.34 -6.83 -0.01
C VAL A 364 -15.87 -8.24 0.13
N LEU A 365 -17.09 -8.43 0.65
CA LEU A 365 -17.69 -9.75 0.83
C LEU A 365 -18.04 -10.43 -0.51
N HIS A 366 -18.17 -9.66 -1.59
CA HIS A 366 -18.40 -10.14 -2.95
C HIS A 366 -17.11 -10.56 -3.67
N LEU A 367 -15.94 -10.30 -3.09
CA LEU A 367 -14.65 -10.64 -3.72
C LEU A 367 -14.39 -12.15 -3.71
N ALA A 368 -13.65 -12.60 -4.72
CA ALA A 368 -13.30 -14.00 -4.90
C ALA A 368 -12.53 -14.56 -3.69
N THR A 369 -12.81 -15.80 -3.31
CA THR A 369 -12.03 -16.51 -2.27
C THR A 369 -11.09 -17.55 -2.86
N ASN A 370 -11.40 -18.07 -4.04
CA ASN A 370 -10.81 -19.27 -4.64
C ASN A 370 -10.76 -20.48 -3.69
N LYS A 371 -11.67 -20.54 -2.70
CA LYS A 371 -11.69 -21.56 -1.62
C LYS A 371 -11.58 -22.98 -2.15
N GLU A 372 -12.34 -23.29 -3.19
CA GLU A 372 -12.39 -24.63 -3.80
C GLU A 372 -11.06 -25.06 -4.44
N LEU A 373 -10.22 -24.10 -4.83
CA LEU A 373 -8.94 -24.33 -5.50
C LEU A 373 -7.74 -24.27 -4.54
N ARG A 374 -7.98 -23.92 -3.27
CA ARG A 374 -6.91 -23.74 -2.27
C ARG A 374 -6.44 -25.08 -1.70
N PRO A 375 -5.11 -25.27 -1.50
CA PRO A 375 -4.60 -26.42 -0.75
C PRO A 375 -5.09 -26.43 0.71
N SER A 376 -5.30 -27.62 1.27
CA SER A 376 -5.70 -27.81 2.67
C SER A 376 -4.84 -27.07 3.68
N GLY A 377 -3.51 -27.04 3.47
CA GLY A 377 -2.57 -26.32 4.33
C GLY A 377 -2.82 -24.81 4.37
N ASP A 378 -3.24 -24.22 3.25
CA ASP A 378 -3.54 -22.79 3.16
C ASP A 378 -4.82 -22.44 3.93
N LEU A 379 -5.88 -23.26 3.76
CA LEU A 379 -7.13 -23.14 4.51
C LEU A 379 -6.90 -23.30 6.01
N TYR A 380 -6.11 -24.29 6.41
CA TYR A 380 -5.75 -24.55 7.81
C TYR A 380 -5.05 -23.35 8.47
N VAL A 381 -4.00 -22.80 7.82
CA VAL A 381 -3.25 -21.65 8.34
C VAL A 381 -4.17 -20.44 8.53
N LYS A 382 -5.03 -20.15 7.55
CA LYS A 382 -5.97 -19.03 7.61
C LYS A 382 -7.01 -19.22 8.72
N CYS A 383 -7.51 -20.44 8.92
CA CYS A 383 -8.42 -20.75 10.01
C CYS A 383 -7.76 -20.55 11.39
N ILE A 384 -6.48 -20.92 11.53
CA ILE A 384 -5.71 -20.66 12.77
C ILE A 384 -5.56 -19.17 13.02
N ILE A 385 -5.22 -18.38 11.99
CA ILE A 385 -5.10 -16.93 12.13
C ILE A 385 -6.45 -16.32 12.55
N ALA A 386 -7.56 -16.75 11.93
CA ALA A 386 -8.90 -16.32 12.32
C ALA A 386 -9.22 -16.68 13.79
N PHE A 387 -8.85 -17.89 14.23
CA PHE A 387 -9.05 -18.34 15.60
C PHE A 387 -8.28 -17.45 16.59
N MET A 388 -7.00 -17.18 16.31
CA MET A 388 -6.16 -16.32 17.14
C MET A 388 -6.70 -14.88 17.19
N GLN A 389 -7.09 -14.32 16.05
CA GLN A 389 -7.68 -12.97 15.99
C GLN A 389 -9.01 -12.90 16.76
N THR A 390 -9.83 -13.94 16.71
CA THR A 390 -11.06 -14.05 17.52
C THR A 390 -10.75 -14.03 19.02
N LYS A 391 -9.70 -14.75 19.46
CA LYS A 391 -9.23 -14.72 20.85
C LYS A 391 -8.70 -13.35 21.26
N LEU A 392 -7.94 -12.68 20.40
CA LEU A 392 -7.48 -11.31 20.67
C LEU A 392 -8.67 -10.35 20.86
N LEU A 393 -9.67 -10.39 19.97
CA LEU A 393 -10.88 -9.56 20.10
C LEU A 393 -11.61 -9.83 21.42
N GLN A 394 -11.73 -11.10 21.81
CA GLN A 394 -12.36 -11.51 23.07
C GLN A 394 -11.64 -10.91 24.29
N GLN A 395 -10.33 -10.70 24.22
CA GLN A 395 -9.51 -10.18 25.32
C GLN A 395 -9.53 -8.64 25.43
N THR A 396 -9.88 -7.90 24.37
CA THR A 396 -9.75 -6.42 24.37
C THR A 396 -10.81 -5.66 25.15
N GLY A 397 -12.02 -6.22 25.25
CA GLY A 397 -13.22 -5.48 25.68
C GLY A 397 -13.64 -4.34 24.74
N ARG A 398 -13.04 -4.17 23.56
CA ARG A 398 -13.32 -3.03 22.64
C ARG A 398 -14.20 -3.37 21.45
N TYR A 399 -14.37 -4.65 21.12
CA TYR A 399 -15.11 -5.09 19.93
C TYR A 399 -16.48 -5.68 20.26
N PHE A 400 -16.55 -6.50 21.31
CA PHE A 400 -17.80 -7.04 21.80
C PHE A 400 -18.42 -6.03 22.76
N ILE A 401 -19.28 -5.18 22.21
CA ILE A 401 -19.93 -4.07 22.91
C ILE A 401 -21.45 -4.14 22.75
N ASN A 402 -22.18 -3.56 23.71
CA ASN A 402 -23.62 -3.36 23.59
C ASN A 402 -23.96 -2.06 22.83
N GLU A 403 -25.26 -1.73 22.69
CA GLU A 403 -25.73 -0.51 22.01
C GLU A 403 -25.27 0.80 22.68
N LYS A 404 -24.81 0.73 23.94
CA LYS A 404 -24.24 1.86 24.70
C LYS A 404 -22.71 1.90 24.65
N GLU A 405 -22.10 1.09 23.78
CA GLU A 405 -20.65 0.95 23.61
C GLU A 405 -19.92 0.36 24.83
N GLU A 406 -20.65 -0.28 25.75
CA GLU A 406 -20.05 -0.92 26.93
C GLU A 406 -19.57 -2.34 26.58
N SER A 407 -18.39 -2.71 27.07
CA SER A 407 -17.83 -4.07 26.91
C SER A 407 -18.78 -5.14 27.46
N ILE A 408 -19.02 -6.18 26.66
CA ILE A 408 -19.81 -7.35 27.06
C ILE A 408 -19.02 -8.65 26.88
N SER A 409 -19.40 -9.67 27.65
CA SER A 409 -18.92 -11.03 27.43
C SER A 409 -19.62 -11.63 26.19
N PRO A 410 -18.89 -11.97 25.11
CA PRO A 410 -19.50 -12.54 23.91
C PRO A 410 -20.03 -13.95 24.16
N SER A 411 -21.14 -14.30 23.51
CA SER A 411 -21.65 -15.68 23.50
C SER A 411 -20.77 -16.61 22.65
N LYS A 412 -20.97 -17.94 22.78
CA LYS A 412 -20.32 -18.91 21.88
C LYS A 412 -20.66 -18.63 20.41
N GLU A 413 -21.88 -18.20 20.13
CA GLU A 413 -22.33 -17.87 18.77
C GLU A 413 -21.64 -16.62 18.22
N ASP A 414 -21.41 -15.60 19.05
CA ASP A 414 -20.69 -14.39 18.65
C ASP A 414 -19.24 -14.71 18.28
N LEU A 415 -18.59 -15.58 19.06
CA LEU A 415 -17.22 -16.02 18.82
C LEU A 415 -17.11 -16.85 17.53
N LEU A 416 -18.03 -17.79 17.31
CA LEU A 416 -18.09 -18.58 16.09
C LEU A 416 -18.32 -17.70 14.86
N PHE A 417 -19.31 -16.81 14.92
CA PHE A 417 -19.62 -15.87 13.83
C PHE A 417 -18.42 -14.97 13.50
N THR A 418 -17.81 -14.37 14.53
CA THR A 418 -16.64 -13.48 14.37
C THR A 418 -15.49 -14.21 13.67
N GLY A 419 -15.19 -15.43 14.12
CA GLY A 419 -14.10 -16.20 13.54
C GLY A 419 -14.38 -16.70 12.12
N GLN A 420 -15.64 -17.03 11.80
CA GLN A 420 -16.05 -17.37 10.43
C GLN A 420 -15.93 -16.19 9.48
N LEU A 421 -16.37 -15.00 9.91
CA LEU A 421 -16.24 -13.77 9.13
C LEU A 421 -14.77 -13.39 8.91
N LEU A 422 -13.94 -13.48 9.96
CA LEU A 422 -12.48 -13.31 9.83
C LEU A 422 -11.87 -14.32 8.86
N PHE A 423 -12.25 -15.59 8.95
CA PHE A 423 -11.74 -16.62 8.05
C PHE A 423 -12.14 -16.32 6.59
N SER A 424 -13.38 -15.89 6.36
CA SER A 424 -13.85 -15.44 5.05
C SER A 424 -13.03 -14.25 4.52
N TYR A 425 -12.81 -13.22 5.33
CA TYR A 425 -11.98 -12.08 4.95
C TYR A 425 -10.53 -12.49 4.67
N LEU A 426 -9.93 -13.36 5.47
CA LEU A 426 -8.56 -13.84 5.24
C LEU A 426 -8.43 -14.56 3.89
N LEU A 427 -9.45 -15.32 3.46
CA LEU A 427 -9.48 -15.94 2.14
C LEU A 427 -9.56 -14.88 1.04
N LYS A 428 -10.46 -13.90 1.17
CA LYS A 428 -10.68 -12.82 0.19
C LYS A 428 -9.45 -11.93 0.04
N ILE A 429 -8.94 -11.41 1.14
CA ILE A 429 -7.81 -10.48 1.13
C ILE A 429 -6.52 -11.15 0.63
N SER A 430 -6.39 -12.46 0.79
CA SER A 430 -5.21 -13.19 0.28
C SER A 430 -5.12 -13.27 -1.26
N CYS A 431 -6.22 -13.10 -1.99
CA CYS A 431 -6.22 -13.11 -3.46
C CYS A 431 -6.69 -11.80 -4.09
N ASN A 432 -7.10 -10.81 -3.29
CA ASN A 432 -7.57 -9.51 -3.79
C ASN A 432 -6.81 -8.31 -3.17
N GLY A 433 -6.01 -8.54 -2.12
CA GLY A 433 -5.27 -7.47 -1.45
C GLY A 433 -4.15 -6.92 -2.33
N PHE A 434 -4.08 -5.60 -2.46
CA PHE A 434 -3.02 -4.90 -3.17
C PHE A 434 -1.80 -4.73 -2.27
N THR A 435 -0.62 -5.00 -2.81
CA THR A 435 0.62 -4.58 -2.18
C THR A 435 0.83 -3.10 -2.46
N LEU A 436 0.91 -2.29 -1.41
CA LEU A 436 1.21 -0.88 -1.53
C LEU A 436 2.71 -0.73 -1.73
N VAL A 437 3.14 -0.01 -2.76
CA VAL A 437 4.56 0.13 -3.12
C VAL A 437 4.94 1.58 -3.35
N GLU A 438 6.10 1.95 -2.82
CA GLU A 438 6.72 3.23 -3.10
C GLU A 438 8.00 2.99 -3.88
N PHE A 439 8.12 3.61 -5.05
CA PHE A 439 9.38 3.62 -5.77
C PHE A 439 10.38 4.52 -5.04
N GLN A 440 11.59 4.03 -4.88
CA GLN A 440 12.74 4.78 -4.39
C GLN A 440 13.74 4.86 -5.53
N CYS A 441 13.82 6.03 -6.17
CA CYS A 441 14.82 6.26 -7.21
C CYS A 441 16.11 6.77 -6.56
N SER A 442 17.23 6.10 -6.83
CA SER A 442 18.56 6.70 -6.63
C SER A 442 19.02 7.33 -7.94
N ARG A 443 20.21 7.96 -7.95
CA ARG A 443 20.81 8.59 -9.14
C ARG A 443 21.11 7.62 -10.30
N LYS A 444 20.79 6.32 -10.20
CA LYS A 444 21.02 5.30 -11.24
C LYS A 444 19.83 4.38 -11.45
N PHE A 445 19.56 4.02 -12.71
CA PHE A 445 18.48 3.11 -13.11
C PHE A 445 18.53 1.74 -12.41
N SER A 446 19.72 1.13 -12.38
CA SER A 446 19.96 -0.19 -11.78
C SER A 446 19.72 -0.24 -10.26
N GLU A 447 19.51 0.90 -9.62
CA GLU A 447 19.35 1.04 -8.18
C GLU A 447 17.91 1.46 -7.79
N MET A 448 16.99 1.61 -8.76
CA MET A 448 15.58 1.84 -8.47
C MET A 448 15.01 0.66 -7.68
N LYS A 449 14.42 0.94 -6.51
CA LYS A 449 13.85 -0.10 -5.63
C LYS A 449 12.37 0.18 -5.39
N LYS A 450 11.54 -0.83 -5.65
CA LYS A 450 10.15 -0.85 -5.16
C LYS A 450 10.18 -1.23 -3.68
N LYS A 451 9.92 -0.28 -2.79
CA LYS A 451 9.77 -0.50 -1.35
C LYS A 451 8.31 -0.87 -1.07
N ILE A 452 8.09 -2.02 -0.45
CA ILE A 452 6.76 -2.41 0.04
C ILE A 452 6.44 -1.53 1.25
N ILE A 453 5.39 -0.72 1.15
CA ILE A 453 4.92 0.13 2.25
C ILE A 453 3.92 -0.61 3.13
N GLY A 454 3.09 -1.47 2.55
CA GLY A 454 2.00 -2.18 3.24
C GLY A 454 1.08 -2.95 2.30
N SER A 455 -0.16 -3.16 2.75
CA SER A 455 -1.24 -3.77 1.96
C SER A 455 -2.53 -2.98 2.11
N GLY A 456 -3.34 -2.94 1.06
CA GLY A 456 -4.66 -2.29 1.04
C GLY A 456 -5.69 -3.10 0.25
N ILE A 457 -6.96 -2.72 0.37
CA ILE A 457 -8.06 -3.32 -0.40
C ILE A 457 -8.82 -2.24 -1.17
N PHE A 458 -9.03 -2.51 -2.46
CA PHE A 458 -9.52 -1.58 -3.48
C PHE A 458 -10.55 -2.35 -4.33
N PRO A 459 -11.80 -2.54 -3.85
CA PRO A 459 -12.71 -3.52 -4.45
C PRO A 459 -12.99 -3.30 -5.93
N THR A 460 -12.96 -2.06 -6.40
CA THR A 460 -13.11 -1.76 -7.82
C THR A 460 -11.91 -2.26 -8.63
N LEU A 461 -10.69 -1.92 -8.19
CA LEU A 461 -9.46 -2.34 -8.86
C LEU A 461 -9.19 -3.84 -8.72
N CYS A 462 -9.75 -4.51 -7.70
CA CYS A 462 -9.72 -5.98 -7.58
C CYS A 462 -10.44 -6.70 -8.75
N LEU A 463 -11.16 -5.99 -9.61
CA LEU A 463 -11.80 -6.56 -10.81
C LEU A 463 -10.83 -6.67 -12.01
N LEU A 464 -9.63 -6.10 -11.93
CA LEU A 464 -8.62 -6.23 -12.99
C LEU A 464 -8.07 -7.65 -12.98
N ASN A 465 -8.05 -8.32 -14.13
CA ASN A 465 -7.40 -9.63 -14.24
C ASN A 465 -5.90 -9.51 -14.52
N HIS A 466 -5.19 -10.61 -14.31
CA HIS A 466 -3.75 -10.67 -14.53
C HIS A 466 -3.34 -10.85 -15.99
N SER A 467 -2.26 -10.16 -16.39
CA SER A 467 -1.38 -10.57 -17.49
C SER A 467 0.10 -10.44 -17.06
N CYS A 468 0.97 -11.35 -17.50
CA CYS A 468 2.43 -11.20 -17.29
C CYS A 468 3.03 -10.08 -18.17
N HIS A 469 2.25 -9.58 -19.14
CA HIS A 469 2.49 -8.37 -19.93
C HIS A 469 1.24 -7.48 -19.80
N PRO A 470 1.07 -6.78 -18.66
CA PRO A 470 -0.13 -5.99 -18.38
C PRO A 470 -0.21 -4.76 -19.29
N ASN A 471 -1.42 -4.22 -19.49
CA ASN A 471 -1.65 -2.99 -20.26
C ASN A 471 -2.04 -1.80 -19.38
N ALA A 472 -2.20 -2.01 -18.07
CA ALA A 472 -2.34 -0.98 -17.06
C ALA A 472 -1.53 -1.32 -15.80
N GLU A 473 -1.07 -0.28 -15.09
CA GLU A 473 -0.25 -0.41 -13.88
C GLU A 473 -0.81 0.51 -12.77
N PRO A 474 -0.93 0.01 -11.52
CA PRO A 474 -1.34 0.82 -10.37
C PRO A 474 -0.16 1.53 -9.72
N TYR A 475 -0.32 2.84 -9.48
CA TYR A 475 0.65 3.66 -8.75
C TYR A 475 0.08 4.08 -7.39
N THR A 476 0.84 3.84 -6.32
CA THR A 476 0.39 4.13 -4.95
C THR A 476 0.64 5.58 -4.54
N TYR A 477 -0.43 6.24 -4.10
CA TYR A 477 -0.43 7.61 -3.57
C TYR A 477 -0.96 7.62 -2.12
N GLY A 478 -0.09 7.31 -1.16
CA GLY A 478 -0.50 7.07 0.22
C GLY A 478 -1.50 5.92 0.30
N ARG A 479 -2.75 6.22 0.65
CA ARG A 479 -3.86 5.24 0.69
C ARG A 479 -4.68 5.14 -0.59
N PHE A 480 -4.24 5.74 -1.69
CA PHE A 480 -4.90 5.68 -2.99
C PHE A 480 -4.10 4.82 -3.97
N GLN A 481 -4.79 4.18 -4.91
CA GLN A 481 -4.20 3.61 -6.12
C GLN A 481 -4.69 4.40 -7.32
N VAL A 482 -3.76 4.77 -8.19
CA VAL A 482 -4.02 5.43 -9.46
C VAL A 482 -3.64 4.43 -10.56
N LEU A 483 -4.65 3.84 -11.20
CA LEU A 483 -4.47 2.93 -12.32
C LEU A 483 -4.27 3.74 -13.60
N ARG A 484 -3.14 3.55 -14.28
CA ARG A 484 -2.84 4.19 -15.56
C ARG A 484 -2.62 3.15 -16.65
N ALA A 485 -3.01 3.48 -17.88
CA ALA A 485 -2.63 2.68 -19.04
C ALA A 485 -1.10 2.70 -19.20
N SER A 486 -0.45 1.54 -19.25
CA SER A 486 0.97 1.43 -19.56
C SER A 486 1.21 1.23 -21.06
N ARG A 487 0.19 0.75 -21.79
CA ARG A 487 0.23 0.42 -23.21
C ARG A 487 -1.07 0.90 -23.89
N PRO A 488 -1.13 1.01 -25.22
CA PRO A 488 -2.39 1.27 -25.90
C PRO A 488 -3.39 0.13 -25.64
N ILE A 489 -4.63 0.46 -25.30
CA ILE A 489 -5.71 -0.51 -25.07
C ILE A 489 -6.80 -0.25 -26.08
N SER A 490 -7.08 -1.23 -26.96
CA SER A 490 -8.12 -1.09 -27.97
C SER A 490 -9.52 -1.25 -27.37
N ALA A 491 -10.50 -0.54 -27.93
CA ALA A 491 -11.90 -0.69 -27.58
C ALA A 491 -12.36 -2.16 -27.58
N GLY A 492 -13.11 -2.56 -26.56
CA GLY A 492 -13.57 -3.94 -26.34
C GLY A 492 -12.51 -4.89 -25.76
N SER A 493 -11.25 -4.46 -25.61
CA SER A 493 -10.21 -5.27 -24.98
C SER A 493 -10.30 -5.20 -23.46
N GLU A 494 -9.87 -6.28 -22.80
CA GLU A 494 -9.77 -6.32 -21.34
C GLU A 494 -8.58 -5.49 -20.83
N VAL A 495 -8.78 -4.87 -19.67
CA VAL A 495 -7.73 -4.16 -18.94
C VAL A 495 -7.10 -5.12 -17.95
N HIS A 496 -5.78 -5.28 -18.02
CA HIS A 496 -5.01 -6.21 -17.20
C HIS A 496 -3.95 -5.50 -16.36
N GLU A 497 -3.76 -5.99 -15.14
CA GLU A 497 -2.64 -5.63 -14.29
C GLU A 497 -1.67 -6.79 -14.03
N GLY A 498 -0.53 -6.48 -13.39
CA GLY A 498 0.49 -7.45 -13.01
C GLY A 498 0.39 -7.92 -11.56
N TYR A 499 -0.32 -9.03 -11.29
CA TYR A 499 -0.39 -9.65 -9.96
C TYR A 499 0.96 -10.15 -9.40
N CYS A 500 1.90 -10.46 -10.28
CA CYS A 500 3.25 -10.86 -9.93
C CYS A 500 4.26 -10.05 -10.72
N ARG A 501 5.56 -10.26 -10.46
CA ARG A 501 6.60 -9.65 -11.28
C ARG A 501 6.42 -10.09 -12.74
N GLY A 502 6.38 -9.13 -13.65
CA GLY A 502 6.14 -9.38 -15.07
C GLY A 502 7.27 -10.15 -15.76
N PHE A 503 7.07 -10.47 -17.03
CA PHE A 503 7.92 -11.45 -17.73
C PHE A 503 9.40 -11.06 -17.82
N TYR A 504 9.65 -9.75 -17.89
CA TYR A 504 10.95 -9.10 -17.89
C TYR A 504 11.79 -9.42 -16.65
N LEU A 505 11.16 -9.61 -15.48
CA LEU A 505 11.87 -9.78 -14.20
C LEU A 505 11.95 -11.22 -13.71
N GLN A 506 11.04 -12.10 -14.15
CA GLN A 506 10.96 -13.48 -13.65
C GLN A 506 10.63 -14.46 -14.77
N PRO A 507 11.24 -15.66 -14.80
CA PRO A 507 10.93 -16.67 -15.81
C PRO A 507 9.52 -17.26 -15.62
N LYS A 508 8.94 -17.80 -16.70
CA LYS A 508 7.57 -18.36 -16.73
C LYS A 508 7.28 -19.27 -15.53
N ALA A 509 8.18 -20.20 -15.21
CA ALA A 509 8.00 -21.15 -14.11
C ALA A 509 7.81 -20.46 -12.74
N ALA A 510 8.58 -19.39 -12.47
CA ALA A 510 8.47 -18.65 -11.21
C ALA A 510 7.17 -17.82 -11.15
N ARG A 511 6.76 -17.23 -12.28
CA ARG A 511 5.49 -16.49 -12.41
C ARG A 511 4.31 -17.43 -12.16
N GLN A 512 4.24 -18.56 -12.86
CA GLN A 512 3.19 -19.58 -12.70
C GLN A 512 3.12 -20.10 -11.26
N THR A 513 4.28 -20.42 -10.66
CA THR A 513 4.33 -20.87 -9.26
C THR A 513 3.73 -19.83 -8.30
N SER A 514 4.05 -18.55 -8.50
CA SER A 514 3.54 -17.45 -7.66
C SER A 514 2.02 -17.28 -7.83
N LEU A 515 1.55 -17.33 -9.08
CA LEU A 515 0.12 -17.20 -9.40
C LEU A 515 -0.70 -18.36 -8.85
N LEU A 516 -0.26 -19.61 -9.05
CA LEU A 516 -0.90 -20.79 -8.48
C LEU A 516 -0.94 -20.74 -6.95
N LYS A 517 0.16 -20.31 -6.32
CA LYS A 517 0.26 -20.25 -4.85
C LYS A 517 -0.70 -19.22 -4.25
N ILE A 518 -0.82 -18.04 -4.85
CA ILE A 518 -1.53 -16.90 -4.25
C ILE A 518 -2.96 -16.78 -4.78
N PHE A 519 -3.14 -16.96 -6.10
CA PHE A 519 -4.38 -16.70 -6.85
C PHE A 519 -5.00 -17.96 -7.47
N GLN A 520 -4.33 -19.13 -7.39
CA GLN A 520 -4.90 -20.44 -7.71
C GLN A 520 -5.36 -20.60 -9.17
N PHE A 521 -4.61 -20.00 -10.10
CA PHE A 521 -4.82 -20.19 -11.53
C PHE A 521 -3.47 -20.27 -12.27
N GLU A 522 -3.50 -20.83 -13.49
CA GLU A 522 -2.38 -20.83 -14.43
C GLU A 522 -2.58 -19.75 -15.48
N CYS A 523 -1.54 -18.94 -15.75
CA CYS A 523 -1.64 -17.85 -16.72
C CYS A 523 -1.38 -18.32 -18.15
N SER A 524 -2.27 -17.96 -19.07
CA SER A 524 -2.13 -18.19 -20.52
C SER A 524 -2.06 -16.86 -21.30
N CYS A 525 -1.43 -15.84 -20.74
CA CYS A 525 -1.19 -14.59 -21.49
C CYS A 525 -0.14 -14.83 -22.59
N GLU A 526 -0.06 -13.91 -23.56
CA GLU A 526 0.88 -13.99 -24.69
C GLU A 526 2.32 -14.30 -24.26
N ALA A 527 2.82 -13.68 -23.18
CA ALA A 527 4.17 -13.90 -22.68
C ALA A 527 4.37 -15.30 -22.09
N CYS A 528 3.32 -15.89 -21.51
CA CYS A 528 3.36 -17.25 -21.00
C CYS A 528 3.19 -18.28 -22.12
N ASP A 529 2.29 -18.04 -23.06
CA ASP A 529 2.00 -18.96 -24.17
C ASP A 529 3.18 -19.05 -25.14
N ALA A 530 3.75 -17.89 -25.52
CA ALA A 530 4.90 -17.83 -26.41
C ALA A 530 6.25 -18.06 -25.70
N GLY A 531 6.25 -18.28 -24.38
CA GLY A 531 7.46 -18.59 -23.62
C GLY A 531 8.50 -17.48 -23.62
N TRP A 532 8.08 -16.21 -23.49
CA TRP A 532 8.97 -15.06 -23.56
C TRP A 532 10.08 -15.11 -22.50
N PRO A 533 11.33 -14.78 -22.88
CA PRO A 533 12.47 -14.81 -21.96
C PRO A 533 12.49 -13.58 -21.06
N THR A 534 13.40 -13.58 -20.07
CA THR A 534 13.59 -12.45 -19.15
C THR A 534 14.43 -11.34 -19.77
N TYR A 535 14.47 -10.17 -19.14
CA TYR A 535 15.14 -8.96 -19.64
C TYR A 535 16.55 -9.20 -20.21
N PRO A 536 17.48 -9.93 -19.54
CA PRO A 536 18.85 -10.11 -20.06
C PRO A 536 18.97 -10.85 -21.39
N GLU A 537 17.91 -11.57 -21.79
CA GLU A 537 17.85 -12.40 -22.99
C GLU A 537 16.98 -11.78 -24.09
N LEU A 538 16.46 -10.56 -23.86
CA LEU A 538 15.64 -9.87 -24.85
C LEU A 538 16.49 -9.42 -26.05
N PRO A 539 15.91 -9.35 -27.27
CA PRO A 539 16.59 -8.77 -28.39
C PRO A 539 16.77 -7.27 -28.17
N ASN A 540 18.02 -6.80 -28.29
CA ASN A 540 18.39 -5.38 -28.24
C ASN A 540 18.05 -4.64 -29.54
N THR A 541 17.87 -5.37 -30.64
CA THR A 541 17.58 -4.79 -31.95
C THR A 541 16.07 -4.66 -32.15
N LEU A 542 15.66 -3.55 -32.78
CA LEU A 542 14.28 -3.36 -33.20
C LEU A 542 13.98 -4.32 -34.35
N GLN A 543 13.04 -5.24 -34.11
CA GLN A 543 12.49 -6.10 -35.15
C GLN A 543 11.10 -5.59 -35.52
N PHE A 544 10.95 -5.07 -36.73
CA PHE A 544 9.72 -4.45 -37.20
C PHE A 544 8.75 -5.50 -37.74
N LYS A 545 7.46 -5.23 -37.63
CA LYS A 545 6.40 -6.03 -38.22
C LYS A 545 6.43 -5.89 -39.74
N CYS A 546 6.45 -7.02 -40.44
CA CYS A 546 6.38 -7.07 -41.90
C CYS A 546 5.02 -6.59 -42.41
N ILE A 547 5.00 -5.76 -43.47
CA ILE A 547 3.78 -5.23 -44.10
C ILE A 547 2.84 -6.33 -44.63
N ASP A 548 3.39 -7.48 -45.03
CA ASP A 548 2.62 -8.57 -45.66
C ASP A 548 2.14 -9.60 -44.63
N CYS A 549 3.01 -10.02 -43.71
CA CYS A 549 2.75 -11.20 -42.87
C CYS A 549 2.90 -10.97 -41.36
N MET A 550 3.18 -9.73 -40.94
CA MET A 550 3.43 -9.32 -39.55
C MET A 550 4.63 -10.01 -38.87
N GLY A 551 5.39 -10.82 -39.62
CA GLY A 551 6.61 -11.47 -39.14
C GLY A 551 7.74 -10.46 -38.92
N PRO A 552 8.78 -10.84 -38.17
CA PRO A 552 9.89 -9.95 -37.85
C PRO A 552 10.73 -9.59 -39.09
N VAL A 553 11.15 -8.32 -39.14
CA VAL A 553 12.07 -7.75 -40.13
C VAL A 553 13.14 -6.96 -39.36
N ASN A 554 14.41 -7.30 -39.57
CA ASN A 554 15.53 -6.52 -39.03
C ASN A 554 15.87 -5.41 -40.02
N ASP A 555 15.82 -4.16 -39.61
CA ASP A 555 16.08 -3.03 -40.50
C ASP A 555 17.55 -2.90 -40.96
N LEU A 556 18.51 -3.57 -40.32
CA LEU A 556 19.90 -3.66 -40.78
C LEU A 556 20.12 -4.73 -41.86
N ALA A 557 19.18 -5.66 -42.01
CA ALA A 557 19.16 -6.70 -43.04
C ALA A 557 17.69 -6.98 -43.39
N PRO A 558 17.04 -6.06 -44.14
CA PRO A 558 15.59 -5.89 -44.14
C PRO A 558 14.93 -6.86 -45.10
N MET A 559 15.05 -8.13 -44.77
CA MET A 559 14.32 -9.23 -45.38
C MET A 559 13.42 -9.85 -44.31
N CYS A 560 12.14 -10.03 -44.63
CA CYS A 560 11.22 -10.70 -43.72
C CYS A 560 11.60 -12.16 -43.55
N MET A 561 11.87 -12.58 -42.31
CA MET A 561 12.28 -13.96 -42.02
C MET A 561 11.16 -14.99 -42.24
N LYS A 562 9.91 -14.54 -42.41
CA LYS A 562 8.73 -15.41 -42.56
C LYS A 562 8.26 -15.54 -44.01
N CYS A 563 8.14 -14.44 -44.74
CA CYS A 563 7.67 -14.45 -46.13
C CYS A 563 8.76 -14.11 -47.16
N PHE A 564 10.00 -13.88 -46.71
CA PHE A 564 11.15 -13.52 -47.56
C PHE A 564 10.95 -12.27 -48.40
N LEU A 565 10.01 -11.39 -48.01
CA LEU A 565 9.89 -10.07 -48.61
C LEU A 565 11.16 -9.28 -48.32
N ASP A 566 11.85 -8.90 -49.39
CA ASP A 566 13.05 -8.07 -49.38
C ASP A 566 12.65 -6.58 -49.54
N TYR A 567 13.04 -5.76 -48.56
CA TYR A 567 12.75 -4.32 -48.51
C TYR A 567 13.88 -3.46 -49.14
N GLU A 568 14.96 -4.08 -49.62
CA GLU A 568 15.98 -3.41 -50.45
C GLU A 568 15.70 -3.56 -51.95
N ARG A 569 14.82 -4.49 -52.31
CA ARG A 569 14.49 -4.82 -53.69
C ARG A 569 13.78 -3.65 -54.40
N LYS A 570 14.41 -3.10 -55.45
CA LYS A 570 13.93 -1.92 -56.21
C LYS A 570 13.06 -2.26 -57.43
N ASP A 571 12.89 -3.54 -57.76
CA ASP A 571 12.19 -4.05 -58.94
C ASP A 571 10.88 -4.77 -58.60
N CYS A 572 10.19 -4.34 -57.53
CA CYS A 572 8.88 -4.88 -57.17
C CYS A 572 7.71 -4.12 -57.86
N GLU A 573 6.52 -4.72 -57.88
CA GLU A 573 5.32 -4.08 -58.43
C GLU A 573 5.08 -2.70 -57.77
N PRO A 574 4.59 -1.67 -58.51
CA PRO A 574 4.49 -0.30 -58.00
C PRO A 574 3.74 -0.17 -56.65
N ASN A 575 2.66 -0.92 -56.47
CA ASN A 575 1.90 -0.93 -55.21
C ASN A 575 2.73 -1.48 -54.04
N LYS A 576 3.60 -2.46 -54.31
CA LYS A 576 4.48 -3.06 -53.30
C LYS A 576 5.63 -2.12 -52.93
N GLN A 577 6.17 -1.38 -53.90
CA GLN A 577 7.21 -0.36 -53.64
C GLN A 577 6.68 0.74 -52.72
N ILE A 578 5.45 1.22 -52.92
CA ILE A 578 4.83 2.24 -52.06
C ILE A 578 4.74 1.75 -50.60
N LEU A 579 4.42 0.47 -50.38
CA LEU A 579 4.33 -0.09 -49.03
C LEU A 579 5.71 -0.24 -48.38
N ILE A 580 6.75 -0.60 -49.16
CA ILE A 580 8.14 -0.65 -48.69
C ILE A 580 8.65 0.74 -48.30
N ASP A 581 8.37 1.76 -49.12
CA ASP A 581 8.77 3.14 -48.83
C ASP A 581 8.12 3.65 -47.54
N ARG A 582 6.80 3.41 -47.39
CA ARG A 582 6.07 3.72 -46.14
C ARG A 582 6.61 2.97 -44.92
N TRP A 583 7.06 1.74 -45.12
CA TRP A 583 7.69 0.97 -44.05
C TRP A 583 9.01 1.61 -43.61
N TRP A 584 9.85 2.09 -44.53
CA TRP A 584 11.08 2.81 -44.18
C TRP A 584 10.82 4.13 -43.45
N ASP A 585 9.77 4.86 -43.83
CA ASP A 585 9.35 6.06 -43.08
C ASP A 585 8.90 5.70 -41.66
N THR A 586 8.18 4.57 -41.51
CA THR A 586 7.80 4.03 -40.20
C THR A 586 9.03 3.68 -39.36
N VAL A 587 10.04 3.02 -39.94
CA VAL A 587 11.29 2.68 -39.25
C VAL A 587 12.00 3.93 -38.71
N LYS A 588 12.13 4.98 -39.54
CA LYS A 588 12.75 6.26 -39.12
C LYS A 588 11.98 6.90 -37.97
N MET A 589 10.65 6.93 -38.08
CA MET A 589 9.77 7.51 -37.06
C MET A 589 9.89 6.77 -35.72
N VAL A 590 9.79 5.44 -35.72
CA VAL A 590 9.87 4.61 -34.50
C VAL A 590 11.25 4.75 -33.85
N ARG A 591 12.34 4.70 -34.63
CA ARG A 591 13.70 4.90 -34.11
C ARG A 591 13.86 6.26 -33.44
N LYS A 592 13.36 7.32 -34.08
CA LYS A 592 13.40 8.68 -33.52
C LYS A 592 12.63 8.75 -32.20
N ALA A 593 11.42 8.21 -32.15
CA ALA A 593 10.59 8.21 -30.94
C ALA A 593 11.28 7.45 -29.79
N PHE A 594 11.86 6.28 -30.07
CA PHE A 594 12.62 5.51 -29.08
C PHE A 594 13.85 6.26 -28.54
N VAL A 595 14.64 6.89 -29.40
CA VAL A 595 15.80 7.69 -28.96
C VAL A 595 15.37 8.88 -28.11
N ASN A 596 14.25 9.52 -28.46
CA ASN A 596 13.69 10.61 -27.68
C ASN A 596 13.28 10.13 -26.28
N SER A 597 12.59 8.98 -26.15
CA SER A 597 12.21 8.45 -24.83
C SER A 597 13.43 8.09 -23.97
N GLN A 598 14.50 7.54 -24.56
CA GLN A 598 15.77 7.29 -23.86
C GLN A 598 16.46 8.59 -23.39
N THR A 599 16.38 9.63 -24.21
CA THR A 599 16.94 10.96 -23.87
C THR A 599 16.21 11.56 -22.68
N ILE A 600 14.88 11.46 -22.69
CA ILE A 600 14.01 11.90 -21.59
C ILE A 600 14.26 11.11 -20.30
N ALA A 601 14.39 9.79 -20.38
CA ALA A 601 14.76 8.97 -19.23
C ALA A 601 16.11 9.40 -18.64
N SER A 602 17.10 9.65 -19.51
CA SER A 602 18.43 10.11 -19.09
C SER A 602 18.39 11.50 -18.43
N LYS A 603 17.60 12.42 -18.97
CA LYS A 603 17.31 13.74 -18.38
C LYS A 603 16.75 13.57 -16.97
N MET A 604 15.67 12.80 -16.80
CA MET A 604 15.06 12.57 -15.49
C MET A 604 16.02 11.93 -14.48
N MET A 605 16.84 10.96 -14.92
CA MET A 605 17.86 10.33 -14.06
C MET A 605 18.96 11.28 -13.60
N SER A 606 19.26 12.31 -14.41
CA SER A 606 20.23 13.35 -14.03
C SER A 606 19.69 14.35 -12.99
N GLY A 607 18.41 14.23 -12.63
CA GLY A 607 17.75 15.05 -11.61
C GLY A 607 16.88 16.18 -12.19
N ASP A 608 16.81 16.31 -13.51
CA ASP A 608 15.95 17.29 -14.16
C ASP A 608 14.48 16.90 -14.00
N ALA A 609 13.64 17.92 -13.80
CA ALA A 609 12.20 17.75 -13.70
C ALA A 609 11.60 17.37 -15.06
N ALA A 610 10.73 16.36 -15.06
CA ALA A 610 9.90 16.01 -16.19
C ALA A 610 8.79 17.04 -16.43
N THR A 611 8.33 17.10 -17.68
CA THR A 611 7.26 17.97 -18.16
C THR A 611 6.14 17.15 -18.81
N GLU A 612 4.94 17.70 -18.96
CA GLU A 612 3.85 17.00 -19.66
C GLU A 612 4.21 16.66 -21.12
N GLU A 613 5.07 17.45 -21.77
CA GLU A 613 5.60 17.15 -23.11
C GLU A 613 6.51 15.91 -23.11
N ASP A 614 7.29 15.73 -22.04
CA ASP A 614 8.12 14.53 -21.84
C ASP A 614 7.22 13.28 -21.74
N LEU A 615 6.11 13.36 -20.99
CA LEU A 615 5.12 12.27 -20.92
C LEU A 615 4.53 11.94 -22.28
N SER A 616 4.07 12.97 -23.02
CA SER A 616 3.50 12.78 -24.37
C SER A 616 4.50 12.07 -25.30
N THR A 617 5.78 12.44 -25.23
CA THR A 617 6.84 11.84 -26.06
C THR A 617 7.10 10.37 -25.68
N ILE A 618 7.13 10.05 -24.38
CA ILE A 618 7.26 8.67 -23.90
C ILE A 618 6.07 7.82 -24.38
N CYS A 619 4.84 8.31 -24.20
CA CYS A 619 3.63 7.61 -24.60
C CYS A 619 3.53 7.40 -26.13
N GLU A 620 3.99 8.37 -26.92
CA GLU A 620 4.10 8.23 -28.37
C GLU A 620 5.09 7.12 -28.74
N ALA A 621 6.26 7.07 -28.11
CA ALA A 621 7.25 6.03 -28.33
C ALA A 621 6.69 4.63 -28.03
N ILE A 622 6.02 4.46 -26.87
CA ILE A 622 5.35 3.20 -26.50
C ILE A 622 4.31 2.80 -27.55
N SER A 623 3.45 3.74 -27.96
CA SER A 623 2.40 3.49 -28.95
C SER A 623 2.95 3.05 -30.31
N LEU A 624 4.03 3.70 -30.76
CA LEU A 624 4.70 3.39 -32.01
C LEU A 624 5.41 2.03 -31.95
N LEU A 625 6.08 1.72 -30.83
CA LEU A 625 6.71 0.41 -30.61
C LEU A 625 5.64 -0.69 -30.63
N GLU A 626 4.57 -0.56 -29.83
CA GLU A 626 3.45 -1.51 -29.78
C GLU A 626 2.84 -1.79 -31.15
N LYS A 627 2.65 -0.73 -31.94
CA LYS A 627 2.05 -0.85 -33.27
C LYS A 627 2.97 -1.52 -34.29
N HIS A 628 4.26 -1.18 -34.31
CA HIS A 628 5.14 -1.46 -35.44
C HIS A 628 6.28 -2.45 -35.17
N VAL A 629 6.53 -2.82 -33.91
CA VAL A 629 7.63 -3.71 -33.51
C VAL A 629 7.09 -5.05 -33.03
N THR A 630 7.84 -6.13 -33.25
CA THR A 630 7.54 -7.46 -32.74
C THR A 630 8.07 -7.64 -31.33
N PHE A 631 7.31 -8.34 -30.48
CA PHE A 631 7.64 -8.57 -29.08
C PHE A 631 8.06 -10.01 -28.79
N PRO A 632 8.86 -10.22 -27.73
CA PRO A 632 9.35 -9.23 -26.76
C PRO A 632 10.65 -8.53 -27.21
N CYS A 633 10.93 -7.32 -26.72
CA CYS A 633 12.16 -6.56 -27.06
C CYS A 633 12.60 -5.59 -25.96
N HIS A 634 13.91 -5.29 -25.88
CA HIS A 634 14.46 -4.30 -24.94
C HIS A 634 13.85 -2.89 -25.11
N PRO A 635 13.72 -2.35 -26.34
CA PRO A 635 13.26 -0.97 -26.52
C PRO A 635 11.89 -0.65 -25.91
N LEU A 636 10.94 -1.59 -25.93
CA LEU A 636 9.64 -1.38 -25.29
C LEU A 636 9.76 -1.34 -23.76
N TRP A 637 10.57 -2.23 -23.19
CA TRP A 637 10.83 -2.24 -21.76
C TRP A 637 11.47 -0.92 -21.30
N ASP A 638 12.51 -0.45 -22.00
CA ASP A 638 13.18 0.82 -21.69
C ASP A 638 12.20 2.02 -21.75
N ALA A 639 11.23 1.99 -22.67
CA ALA A 639 10.21 3.02 -22.77
C ALA A 639 9.19 2.96 -21.62
N HIS A 640 8.79 1.76 -21.17
CA HIS A 640 7.97 1.59 -19.97
C HIS A 640 8.71 2.05 -18.70
N ASP A 641 10.01 1.76 -18.61
CA ASP A 641 10.85 2.21 -17.50
C ASP A 641 10.95 3.74 -17.43
N ALA A 642 11.01 4.41 -18.59
CA ALA A 642 10.92 5.87 -18.68
C ALA A 642 9.57 6.40 -18.17
N LEU A 643 8.47 5.70 -18.52
CA LEU A 643 7.12 6.05 -18.07
C LEU A 643 6.96 5.90 -16.54
N ASP A 644 7.47 4.81 -15.96
CA ASP A 644 7.51 4.59 -14.51
C ASP A 644 8.31 5.69 -13.80
N LEU A 645 9.45 6.10 -14.38
CA LEU A 645 10.26 7.19 -13.83
C LEU A 645 9.54 8.54 -13.86
N TYR A 646 8.79 8.82 -14.93
CA TYR A 646 7.96 10.02 -15.03
C TYR A 646 6.93 10.06 -13.89
N PHE A 647 6.14 9.00 -13.72
CA PHE A 647 5.11 8.98 -12.68
C PHE A 647 5.69 8.99 -11.26
N HIS A 648 6.90 8.48 -11.07
CA HIS A 648 7.62 8.66 -9.81
C HIS A 648 7.99 10.13 -9.57
N GLN A 649 8.48 10.87 -10.55
CA GLN A 649 8.78 12.30 -10.38
C GLN A 649 7.52 13.15 -10.21
N GLU A 650 6.45 12.89 -10.96
CA GLU A 650 5.13 13.53 -10.80
C GLU A 650 4.66 13.42 -9.34
N ARG A 651 4.83 12.22 -8.77
CA ARG A 651 4.49 11.92 -7.39
C ARG A 651 5.29 12.75 -6.37
N GLU A 652 6.60 12.87 -6.55
CA GLU A 652 7.48 13.60 -5.61
C GLU A 652 7.35 15.13 -5.74
N SER A 653 7.03 15.64 -6.93
CA SER A 653 7.04 17.07 -7.23
C SER A 653 5.81 17.85 -6.75
N GLY A 654 4.72 17.18 -6.37
CA GLY A 654 3.57 17.80 -5.72
C GLY A 654 2.80 18.87 -6.52
N ASN A 655 3.12 19.07 -7.80
CA ASN A 655 2.46 20.04 -8.70
C ASN A 655 1.08 19.54 -9.17
#